data_AF-A0AAN7C2Z4-F1
#
_entry.id   AF-A0AAN7C2Z4-F1
#
_cell.length_a   1.000
_cell.length_b   1.000
_cell.length_c   1.000
_cell.angle_alpha   90.00
_cell.angle_beta   90.00
_cell.angle_gamma   90.00
#
_symmetry.space_group_name_H-M   'P 1'
#
loop_
_entity.id
_entity.type
_entity.pdbx_description
1 polymer ?
#
loop_
_entity_poly.entity_id
_entity_poly.type
_entity_poly.pdbx_seq_one_letter_code
_entity_poly.pdbx_strand_id
1 'polypeptide(L)'
;MEARAEAYNLTNYAAFVDPETATPRIGHFDLAANTIQPLSFTSGTPVASLYQVIEAGPAKIMAAPGQEAIPASGIKLLAPISGRDVLAVGKNYMDHAKEFNSSGFDSSDRVDRPSHPVIFTKRATSIISSGDDIYPHPGFTETLDYEGEIGVIVGRAGFRIREEDAWDHVWGYTIVNDMTARERQRDHKQFFIGKSADTFCPMGPIAVPKEALPSTLRVQTHVNGELRQDATSDDLIFSIPTLISTISAGQTIQPGDVIATGTPAGVGIGKKPPVYLQPGDEIAVTVTGLGTLRNKIAAPTSCNPTPSRVAAQTSFSPSFPPLGTAKSISGPHLTTLNSKPLHYQRLGTGPRHIVFVHGLGGTLDVWRPLISALSLADQYICHLFDLEGHGLSPTHPLAALSVASFAADLHAVLAHAGDGISPTNPATVVAHSMGCLPALHLALGMEDDAAAALVGDLILLGPPASPYPEAAVRASLARADTVRKGGMAAVVDAVVEAGTSARSKRANPVGVLAVRLSLLGQDPEGYAKGCWALAGTGGGVGLEVERLGAGANGRRRRVLIATGEEDKVSPPELCEKYAERIGEAAEVVVLKGTGHWHVYEDLEGVAKAVKLLVRRSAAVAGSHTQWQPEPDSEAFPRNIAYINNLQLDPELQPKKYEISGTHPDSRILFVGVKILDSTGRRPYLGDVLIEGERFSAVEEVPNRDDLLKDPRVRVFQGRGRTLMSGLGDGHTHFTWNGGDLNRLGELDVEEHVLLTVKSAQCFLDSGYTMCFGAAAAKDRLDVVVRDAINAGDIPGPRYLANAREIVRTGGDLVAGISAFADGPERKHMLSSEMREVIRHYVEDIGVDNVKLSMSGEDITEVRSAQDCYYTDEETAACVDEAHSRKKRLCAHARSCESVKMCLRHGVDVIYHASYIDDEGMDMLEKLKHKHIVVPAINWLWATTYEAEAFGYSQDKAEKAGYKRELDVAVAGLREMHRRGIVVLPGGDYGFAWTPHGTYARDLEHFVKLLGFTPHESIIAATAGVAALLMRGHELGKIQPGFYADCILVDGDPLEDISILQDHSRLNIIVINGRVHKAGRKEYFQHGVAEVLSNTVPAHVAVDFPEVRPIMQKSY
;
A
#
# COMPACT_ATOMS: atom_id res chain seq x y z
N MET A 1 36.19 12.04 23.82
CA MET A 1 36.14 11.04 24.92
C MET A 1 36.97 11.58 26.08
N GLU A 2 36.47 11.42 27.30
CA GLU A 2 37.00 11.94 28.58
C GLU A 2 36.70 13.42 28.91
N ALA A 3 35.41 13.72 29.11
CA ALA A 3 34.97 14.63 30.16
C ALA A 3 34.02 13.85 31.08
N ARG A 4 34.48 13.63 32.31
CA ARG A 4 33.85 12.93 33.45
C ARG A 4 32.36 13.34 33.60
N ALA A 5 31.40 12.41 33.63
CA ALA A 5 31.05 11.58 34.79
C ALA A 5 30.65 12.37 36.05
N GLU A 6 29.88 13.46 35.91
CA GLU A 6 28.77 13.72 36.82
C GLU A 6 27.51 13.18 36.16
N ALA A 7 27.31 11.86 36.26
CA ALA A 7 26.06 11.24 35.87
C ALA A 7 25.00 11.71 36.88
N TYR A 8 24.24 12.75 36.52
CA TYR A 8 22.95 12.99 37.15
C TYR A 8 22.19 11.66 37.07
N ASN A 9 21.92 11.04 38.23
CA ASN A 9 21.10 9.84 38.32
C ASN A 9 19.68 10.23 37.91
N LEU A 10 19.40 10.20 36.60
CA LEU A 10 18.09 10.48 36.01
C LEU A 10 17.14 9.29 36.26
N THR A 11 16.95 8.92 37.53
CA THR A 11 16.32 7.66 37.97
C THR A 11 14.91 7.84 38.54
N ASN A 12 14.51 9.08 38.86
CA ASN A 12 13.16 9.41 39.33
C ASN A 12 12.21 9.57 38.12
N TYR A 13 11.74 8.48 37.54
CA TYR A 13 10.94 8.55 36.32
C TYR A 13 9.50 8.99 36.63
N ALA A 14 9.07 10.09 36.02
CA ALA A 14 7.70 10.58 36.05
C ALA A 14 7.08 10.54 34.65
N ALA A 15 5.86 10.01 34.57
CA ALA A 15 5.04 10.15 33.39
C ALA A 15 4.26 11.47 33.45
N PHE A 16 4.26 12.24 32.37
CA PHE A 16 3.60 13.55 32.31
C PHE A 16 3.05 13.85 30.92
N VAL A 17 2.10 14.78 30.83
CA VAL A 17 1.65 15.35 29.55
C VAL A 17 2.55 16.53 29.20
N ASP A 18 3.28 16.41 28.09
CA ASP A 18 4.13 17.48 27.60
C ASP A 18 3.29 18.73 27.26
N PRO A 19 3.62 19.91 27.81
CA PRO A 19 2.79 21.10 27.66
C PRO A 19 2.83 21.68 26.24
N GLU A 20 3.87 21.41 25.45
CA GLU A 20 3.98 21.88 24.07
C GLU A 20 3.23 20.95 23.12
N THR A 21 3.39 19.64 23.27
CA THR A 21 2.84 18.65 22.32
C THR A 21 1.52 18.02 22.76
N ALA A 22 1.11 18.21 24.02
CA ALA A 22 -0.04 17.55 24.65
C ALA A 22 0.02 16.00 24.64
N THR A 23 1.22 15.42 24.55
CA THR A 23 1.42 13.97 24.50
C THR A 23 2.04 13.41 25.78
N PRO A 24 1.74 12.15 26.15
CA PRO A 24 2.45 11.46 27.23
C PRO A 24 3.96 11.35 26.96
N ARG A 25 4.77 11.66 27.97
CA ARG A 25 6.23 11.55 27.96
C ARG A 25 6.78 11.09 29.31
N ILE A 26 8.04 10.64 29.31
CA ILE A 26 8.81 10.36 30.52
C ILE A 26 9.86 11.45 30.74
N GLY A 27 9.94 11.90 31.99
CA GLY A 27 10.94 12.84 32.48
C GLY A 27 11.58 12.34 33.77
N HIS A 28 12.72 12.93 34.13
CA HIS A 28 13.28 12.82 35.47
C HIS A 28 12.66 13.89 36.36
N PHE A 29 12.00 13.48 37.45
CA PHE A 29 11.41 14.38 38.43
C PHE A 29 12.39 14.64 39.58
N ASP A 30 12.90 15.86 39.63
CA ASP A 30 13.61 16.38 40.79
C ASP A 30 12.59 16.76 41.88
N LEU A 31 12.47 15.89 42.89
CA LEU A 31 11.57 16.08 44.02
C LEU A 31 11.90 17.32 44.87
N ALA A 32 13.17 17.77 44.87
CA ALA A 32 13.62 18.91 45.66
C ALA A 32 13.39 20.23 44.91
N ALA A 33 13.74 20.27 43.62
CA ALA A 33 13.53 21.44 42.77
C ALA A 33 12.08 21.58 42.27
N ASN A 34 11.29 20.51 42.38
CA ASN A 34 9.93 20.40 41.85
C ASN A 34 9.86 20.66 40.32
N THR A 35 10.80 20.08 39.59
CA THR A 35 10.93 20.21 38.13
C THR A 35 11.02 18.84 37.46
N ILE A 36 10.61 18.78 36.19
CA ILE A 36 10.70 17.60 35.34
C ILE A 36 11.65 17.90 34.19
N GLN A 37 12.77 17.15 34.12
CA GLN A 37 13.66 17.16 32.97
C GLN A 37 13.18 16.13 31.95
N PRO A 38 12.68 16.52 30.76
CA PRO A 38 12.26 15.55 29.75
C PRO A 38 13.42 14.64 29.32
N LEU A 39 13.13 13.36 29.09
CA LEU A 39 14.14 12.36 28.72
C LEU A 39 14.00 11.90 27.27
N SER A 40 15.13 11.59 26.64
CA SER A 40 15.23 10.95 25.32
C SER A 40 16.13 9.73 25.40
N PHE A 41 16.05 8.85 24.41
CA PHE A 41 17.10 7.87 24.17
C PHE A 41 18.38 8.55 23.70
N THR A 42 19.51 7.84 23.73
CA THR A 42 20.79 8.31 23.15
C THR A 42 20.74 8.56 21.64
N SER A 43 19.73 8.02 20.95
CA SER A 43 19.39 8.33 19.56
C SER A 43 18.72 9.71 19.38
N GLY A 44 18.36 10.38 20.48
CA GLY A 44 17.60 11.63 20.51
C GLY A 44 16.08 11.43 20.44
N THR A 45 15.58 10.21 20.25
CA THR A 45 14.13 9.93 20.23
C THR A 45 13.51 10.17 21.62
N PRO A 46 12.43 10.95 21.76
CA PRO A 46 11.74 11.16 23.04
C PRO A 46 11.25 9.85 23.70
N VAL A 47 11.39 9.74 25.02
CA VAL A 47 10.83 8.60 25.78
C VAL A 47 9.36 8.86 26.07
N ALA A 48 8.49 7.92 25.70
CA ALA A 48 7.03 8.05 25.74
C ALA A 48 6.37 7.31 26.91
N SER A 49 6.97 6.23 27.42
CA SER A 49 6.41 5.45 28.53
C SER A 49 7.48 4.78 29.40
N LEU A 50 7.14 4.39 30.63
CA LEU A 50 8.08 3.70 31.51
C LEU A 50 8.46 2.30 30.99
N TYR A 51 7.56 1.63 30.25
CA TYR A 51 7.85 0.37 29.58
C TYR A 51 9.12 0.47 28.71
N GLN A 52 9.27 1.57 27.97
CA GLN A 52 10.46 1.86 27.17
C GLN A 52 11.74 2.02 27.99
N VAL A 53 11.64 2.62 29.18
CA VAL A 53 12.79 2.76 30.10
C VAL A 53 13.21 1.39 30.62
N ILE A 54 12.24 0.56 31.03
CA ILE A 54 12.47 -0.79 31.55
C ILE A 54 13.17 -1.65 30.49
N GLU A 55 12.69 -1.64 29.25
CA GLU A 55 13.24 -2.44 28.16
C GLU A 55 14.60 -1.94 27.64
N ALA A 56 14.78 -0.62 27.54
CA ALA A 56 16.03 -0.04 27.02
C ALA A 56 17.18 -0.08 28.04
N GLY A 57 16.85 0.01 29.32
CA GLY A 57 17.79 0.19 30.42
C GLY A 57 18.32 1.63 30.54
N PRO A 58 18.78 2.03 31.74
CA PRO A 58 19.12 3.42 32.05
C PRO A 58 20.30 3.97 31.24
N ALA A 59 21.23 3.11 30.80
CA ALA A 59 22.41 3.51 30.01
C ALA A 59 22.07 4.09 28.63
N LYS A 60 20.86 3.84 28.12
CA LYS A 60 20.38 4.36 26.83
C LYS A 60 19.49 5.58 26.97
N ILE A 61 19.34 6.12 28.18
CA ILE A 61 18.48 7.26 28.49
C ILE A 61 19.36 8.47 28.82
N MET A 62 19.00 9.63 28.29
CA MET A 62 19.67 10.91 28.55
C MET A 62 18.63 12.02 28.72
N ALA A 63 19.06 13.17 29.26
CA ALA A 63 18.26 14.39 29.18
C ALA A 63 18.02 14.75 27.70
N ALA A 64 16.79 15.12 27.36
CA ALA A 64 16.43 15.48 25.99
C ALA A 64 17.30 16.67 25.52
N PRO A 65 18.11 16.52 24.45
CA PRO A 65 18.99 17.58 23.97
C PRO A 65 18.24 18.86 23.66
N GLY A 66 18.71 19.99 24.18
CA GLY A 66 18.11 21.30 23.91
C GLY A 66 16.78 21.58 24.61
N GLN A 67 16.33 20.71 25.52
CA GLN A 67 15.13 20.94 26.34
C GLN A 67 15.50 21.22 27.80
N GLU A 68 15.04 22.34 28.32
CA GLU A 68 15.23 22.74 29.72
C GLU A 68 14.26 22.01 30.66
N ALA A 69 14.59 21.98 31.95
CA ALA A 69 13.72 21.42 32.98
C ALA A 69 12.45 22.28 33.14
N ILE A 70 11.29 21.62 33.19
CA ILE A 70 9.98 22.26 33.22
C ILE A 70 9.47 22.28 34.67
N PRO A 71 8.93 23.39 35.19
CA PRO A 71 8.28 23.41 36.51
C PRO A 71 7.15 22.38 36.58
N ALA A 72 7.15 21.50 37.59
CA ALA A 72 6.08 20.52 37.76
C ALA A 72 4.73 21.19 38.11
N SER A 73 4.77 22.43 38.63
CA SER A 73 3.60 23.27 38.84
C SER A 73 2.96 23.65 37.49
N GLY A 74 1.82 23.05 37.18
CA GLY A 74 1.07 23.29 35.94
C GLY A 74 1.19 22.19 34.89
N ILE A 75 1.96 21.14 35.16
CA ILE A 75 2.03 19.93 34.32
C ILE A 75 1.07 18.88 34.86
N LYS A 76 0.36 18.20 33.96
CA LYS A 76 -0.44 17.03 34.33
C LYS A 76 0.46 15.80 34.46
N LEU A 77 0.62 15.31 35.68
CA LEU A 77 1.23 14.01 35.95
C LEU A 77 0.31 12.88 35.49
N LEU A 78 0.92 11.76 35.10
CA LEU A 78 0.28 10.51 34.74
C LEU A 78 0.78 9.41 35.69
N ALA A 79 0.05 8.30 35.80
CA ALA A 79 0.56 7.16 36.55
C ALA A 79 1.83 6.63 35.84
N PRO A 80 2.92 6.30 36.58
CA PRO A 80 4.15 5.82 35.95
C PRO A 80 3.96 4.58 35.07
N ILE A 81 3.02 3.70 35.47
CA ILE A 81 2.58 2.53 34.71
C ILE A 81 1.05 2.57 34.61
N SER A 82 0.53 2.25 33.42
CA SER A 82 -0.90 2.12 33.16
C SER A 82 -1.15 1.15 32.00
N GLY A 83 -2.41 0.76 31.78
CA GLY A 83 -2.82 -0.08 30.66
C GLY A 83 -2.77 -1.60 30.92
N ARG A 84 -2.34 -2.03 32.11
CA ARG A 84 -2.39 -3.43 32.57
C ARG A 84 -3.04 -3.53 33.94
N ASP A 85 -3.68 -4.67 34.21
CA ASP A 85 -4.25 -4.97 35.53
C ASP A 85 -3.09 -5.12 36.55
N VAL A 86 -3.32 -4.70 37.79
CA VAL A 86 -2.30 -4.76 38.87
C VAL A 86 -2.53 -6.04 39.67
N LEU A 87 -1.45 -6.79 39.93
CA LEU A 87 -1.48 -7.93 40.84
C LEU A 87 -1.35 -7.41 42.27
N ALA A 88 -2.12 -7.95 43.20
CA ALA A 88 -2.14 -7.45 44.58
C ALA A 88 -2.20 -8.60 45.58
N VAL A 89 -1.70 -8.35 46.79
CA VAL A 89 -1.55 -9.36 47.84
C VAL A 89 -2.33 -8.98 49.08
N GLY A 90 -3.32 -9.80 49.44
CA GLY A 90 -4.13 -9.60 50.63
C GLY A 90 -3.44 -10.13 51.88
N LYS A 91 -3.69 -9.47 53.03
CA LYS A 91 -3.24 -9.92 54.36
C LYS A 91 -1.73 -10.18 54.47
N ASN A 92 -0.89 -9.35 53.84
CA ASN A 92 0.57 -9.57 53.82
C ASN A 92 1.36 -8.84 54.92
N TYR A 93 0.68 -8.22 55.90
CA TYR A 93 1.29 -7.68 57.12
C TYR A 93 0.65 -8.35 58.34
N MET A 94 1.46 -8.81 59.29
CA MET A 94 0.97 -9.59 60.44
C MET A 94 -0.06 -8.84 61.28
N ASP A 95 0.21 -7.58 61.60
CA ASP A 95 -0.70 -6.77 62.43
C ASP A 95 -1.98 -6.38 61.66
N HIS A 96 -1.87 -6.19 60.34
CA HIS A 96 -3.04 -5.94 59.51
C HIS A 96 -3.91 -7.20 59.36
N ALA A 97 -3.31 -8.40 59.23
CA ALA A 97 -4.04 -9.65 59.17
C ALA A 97 -4.87 -9.88 60.44
N LYS A 98 -4.30 -9.59 61.62
CA LYS A 98 -5.02 -9.63 62.91
C LYS A 98 -6.13 -8.58 62.98
N GLU A 99 -5.85 -7.35 62.53
CA GLU A 99 -6.82 -6.25 62.48
C GLU A 99 -8.03 -6.62 61.60
N PHE A 100 -7.78 -7.14 60.40
CA PHE A 100 -8.83 -7.54 59.47
C PHE A 100 -9.64 -8.74 59.97
N ASN A 101 -9.00 -9.79 60.49
CA ASN A 101 -9.70 -10.95 61.07
C ASN A 101 -10.62 -10.54 62.24
N SER A 102 -10.19 -9.56 63.03
CA SER A 102 -10.95 -9.04 64.17
C SER A 102 -12.13 -8.14 63.77
N SER A 103 -12.23 -7.72 62.52
CA SER A 103 -13.25 -6.78 62.03
C SER A 103 -14.61 -7.42 61.72
N GLY A 104 -14.66 -8.74 61.52
CA GLY A 104 -15.87 -9.46 61.11
C GLY A 104 -16.20 -9.38 59.60
N PHE A 105 -15.35 -8.73 58.79
CA PHE A 105 -15.48 -8.66 57.33
C PHE A 105 -14.67 -9.74 56.60
N ASP A 106 -14.09 -10.68 57.36
CA ASP A 106 -13.32 -11.80 56.80
C ASP A 106 -14.23 -12.92 56.28
N SER A 107 -14.30 -13.05 54.95
CA SER A 107 -15.04 -14.10 54.26
C SER A 107 -14.18 -15.34 53.94
N SER A 108 -12.89 -15.35 54.29
CA SER A 108 -11.97 -16.48 54.12
C SER A 108 -11.62 -17.17 55.45
N ASP A 109 -10.80 -18.23 55.40
CA ASP A 109 -10.45 -19.02 56.59
C ASP A 109 -9.88 -18.13 57.71
N ARG A 110 -10.48 -18.20 58.91
CA ARG A 110 -10.18 -17.37 60.11
C ARG A 110 -8.83 -17.72 60.74
N VAL A 111 -7.75 -17.61 59.98
CA VAL A 111 -6.39 -17.89 60.42
C VAL A 111 -5.60 -16.58 60.38
N ASP A 112 -4.91 -16.26 61.48
CA ASP A 112 -4.16 -15.00 61.65
C ASP A 112 -2.94 -14.88 60.74
N ARG A 113 -2.41 -16.01 60.26
CA ARG A 113 -1.35 -16.06 59.26
C ARG A 113 -1.80 -16.97 58.10
N PRO A 114 -1.98 -16.43 56.88
CA PRO A 114 -2.25 -17.27 55.71
C PRO A 114 -1.12 -18.28 55.48
N SER A 115 -1.45 -19.48 55.00
CA SER A 115 -0.43 -20.50 54.64
C SER A 115 0.21 -20.23 53.28
N HIS A 116 -0.49 -19.51 52.40
CA HIS A 116 -0.04 -19.11 51.07
C HIS A 116 -0.41 -17.64 50.81
N PRO A 117 0.32 -16.93 49.92
CA PRO A 117 -0.05 -15.58 49.51
C PRO A 117 -1.46 -15.52 48.92
N VAL A 118 -2.28 -14.57 49.38
CA VAL A 118 -3.64 -14.35 48.87
C VAL A 118 -3.57 -13.38 47.69
N ILE A 119 -3.52 -13.92 46.47
CA ILE A 119 -3.38 -13.13 45.25
C ILE A 119 -4.75 -12.71 44.70
N PHE A 120 -4.89 -11.42 44.38
CA PHE A 120 -6.03 -10.87 43.66
C PHE A 120 -5.57 -9.83 42.63
N THR A 121 -6.50 -9.27 41.87
CA THR A 121 -6.20 -8.26 40.84
C THR A 121 -7.00 -6.99 41.03
N LYS A 122 -6.43 -5.87 40.56
CA LYS A 122 -7.11 -4.60 40.36
C LYS A 122 -7.20 -4.30 38.87
N ARG A 123 -8.37 -3.87 38.40
CA ARG A 123 -8.59 -3.53 36.98
C ARG A 123 -7.76 -2.32 36.55
N ALA A 124 -7.17 -2.34 35.35
CA ALA A 124 -6.38 -1.24 34.79
C ALA A 124 -7.15 0.10 34.72
N THR A 125 -8.47 0.04 34.54
CA THR A 125 -9.36 1.22 34.52
C THR A 125 -9.46 1.92 35.88
N SER A 126 -9.07 1.25 36.97
CA SER A 126 -9.00 1.85 38.30
C SER A 126 -7.76 2.73 38.53
N ILE A 127 -6.75 2.65 37.66
CA ILE A 127 -5.48 3.37 37.82
C ILE A 127 -5.68 4.88 37.58
N ILE A 128 -5.21 5.72 38.51
CA ILE A 128 -5.14 7.18 38.38
C ILE A 128 -3.80 7.72 38.92
N SER A 129 -3.40 8.93 38.51
CA SER A 129 -2.13 9.52 38.94
C SER A 129 -2.24 10.24 40.30
N SER A 130 -1.10 10.62 40.85
CA SER A 130 -1.04 11.59 41.95
C SER A 130 -1.65 12.92 41.51
N GLY A 131 -2.53 13.48 42.34
CA GLY A 131 -3.27 14.71 42.07
C GLY A 131 -4.64 14.51 41.43
N ASP A 132 -4.94 13.33 40.89
CA ASP A 132 -6.29 13.01 40.37
C ASP A 132 -7.27 12.76 41.53
N ASP A 133 -8.55 13.06 41.32
CA ASP A 133 -9.60 12.76 42.29
C ASP A 133 -10.04 11.30 42.25
N ILE A 134 -10.30 10.72 43.43
CA ILE A 134 -10.91 9.40 43.60
C ILE A 134 -12.43 9.57 43.59
N TYR A 135 -13.10 8.88 42.68
CA TYR A 135 -14.56 8.87 42.59
C TYR A 135 -15.17 8.01 43.70
N PRO A 136 -16.11 8.54 44.53
CA PRO A 136 -16.62 7.82 45.69
C PRO A 136 -17.63 6.70 45.38
N HIS A 137 -18.11 6.59 44.12
CA HIS A 137 -19.12 5.61 43.68
C HIS A 137 -20.39 5.55 44.55
N PRO A 138 -21.21 6.62 44.59
CA PRO A 138 -22.46 6.61 45.35
C PRO A 138 -23.40 5.48 44.90
N GLY A 139 -24.02 4.81 45.87
CA GLY A 139 -24.87 3.63 45.62
C GLY A 139 -24.09 2.31 45.43
N PHE A 140 -22.77 2.37 45.22
CA PHE A 140 -21.93 1.18 45.20
C PHE A 140 -21.32 0.88 46.57
N THR A 141 -20.78 1.87 47.29
CA THR A 141 -20.14 1.66 48.60
C THR A 141 -20.35 2.84 49.55
N GLU A 142 -20.54 2.56 50.84
CA GLU A 142 -20.50 3.55 51.92
C GLU A 142 -19.27 3.37 52.84
N THR A 143 -18.51 2.28 52.62
CA THR A 143 -17.35 1.89 53.44
C THR A 143 -16.04 2.02 52.66
N LEU A 144 -15.79 3.23 52.13
CA LEU A 144 -14.57 3.52 51.36
C LEU A 144 -13.36 3.60 52.29
N ASP A 145 -12.31 2.86 51.96
CA ASP A 145 -11.10 2.74 52.79
C ASP A 145 -9.82 2.90 51.97
N TYR A 146 -8.74 3.30 52.65
CA TYR A 146 -7.40 3.49 52.08
C TYR A 146 -6.47 2.35 52.48
N GLU A 147 -5.52 2.02 51.61
CA GLU A 147 -4.51 1.01 51.87
C GLU A 147 -3.21 1.44 51.17
N GLY A 148 -2.33 2.12 51.90
CA GLY A 148 -1.02 2.51 51.34
C GLY A 148 -0.11 1.30 51.20
N GLU A 149 0.47 1.12 50.02
CA GLU A 149 1.30 -0.04 49.68
C GLU A 149 2.56 0.33 48.88
N ILE A 150 3.54 -0.57 48.93
CA ILE A 150 4.69 -0.57 48.02
C ILE A 150 4.29 -1.34 46.76
N GLY A 151 4.44 -0.72 45.60
CA GLY A 151 4.28 -1.37 44.31
C GLY A 151 5.63 -1.83 43.76
N VAL A 152 5.81 -3.13 43.56
CA VAL A 152 6.98 -3.70 42.88
C VAL A 152 6.75 -3.70 41.38
N ILE A 153 7.70 -3.18 40.62
CA ILE A 153 7.66 -3.15 39.15
C ILE A 153 8.57 -4.26 38.61
N VAL A 154 7.99 -5.14 37.79
CA VAL A 154 8.72 -6.22 37.12
C VAL A 154 9.55 -5.64 35.97
N GLY A 155 10.82 -6.03 35.87
CA GLY A 155 11.76 -5.60 34.84
C GLY A 155 12.05 -6.63 33.76
N ARG A 156 11.87 -7.91 34.08
CA ARG A 156 12.21 -9.02 33.20
C ARG A 156 11.08 -10.05 33.20
N ALA A 157 10.71 -10.51 32.00
CA ALA A 157 9.70 -11.55 31.87
C ALA A 157 10.18 -12.87 32.50
N GLY A 158 9.26 -13.67 33.04
CA GLY A 158 9.57 -15.00 33.53
C GLY A 158 8.37 -15.86 33.88
N PHE A 159 8.58 -17.17 33.88
CA PHE A 159 7.59 -18.20 34.19
C PHE A 159 8.27 -19.25 35.10
N ARG A 160 7.59 -19.64 36.17
CA ARG A 160 8.12 -20.54 37.22
C ARG A 160 9.46 -20.06 37.80
N ILE A 161 9.50 -18.79 38.19
CA ILE A 161 10.71 -18.17 38.76
C ILE A 161 10.93 -18.74 40.16
N ARG A 162 12.16 -19.18 40.44
CA ARG A 162 12.56 -19.63 41.78
C ARG A 162 12.80 -18.41 42.68
N GLU A 163 12.59 -18.54 43.98
CA GLU A 163 12.78 -17.41 44.91
C GLU A 163 14.21 -16.84 44.83
N GLU A 164 15.24 -17.68 44.65
CA GLU A 164 16.62 -17.21 44.52
C GLU A 164 16.87 -16.31 43.29
N ASP A 165 16.07 -16.48 42.22
CA ASP A 165 16.21 -15.75 40.97
C ASP A 165 15.28 -14.52 40.92
N ALA A 166 14.34 -14.39 41.87
CA ALA A 166 13.25 -13.43 41.80
C ALA A 166 13.71 -11.97 41.77
N TRP A 167 14.81 -11.64 42.45
CA TRP A 167 15.35 -10.28 42.45
C TRP A 167 15.83 -9.84 41.06
N ASP A 168 16.28 -10.75 40.20
CA ASP A 168 16.69 -10.42 38.82
C ASP A 168 15.52 -10.00 37.94
N HIS A 169 14.29 -10.25 38.40
CA HIS A 169 13.06 -9.85 37.73
C HIS A 169 12.49 -8.52 38.24
N VAL A 170 13.01 -7.96 39.34
CA VAL A 170 12.55 -6.66 39.88
C VAL A 170 13.34 -5.52 39.22
N TRP A 171 12.63 -4.60 38.56
CA TRP A 171 13.21 -3.35 38.05
C TRP A 171 13.30 -2.29 39.14
N GLY A 172 12.22 -2.11 39.90
CA GLY A 172 12.12 -1.00 40.83
C GLY A 172 10.78 -0.92 41.54
N TYR A 173 10.48 0.26 42.06
CA TYR A 173 9.32 0.47 42.92
C TYR A 173 8.54 1.74 42.56
N THR A 174 7.25 1.73 42.89
CA THR A 174 6.35 2.89 42.89
C THR A 174 5.42 2.82 44.11
N ILE A 175 4.62 3.86 44.35
CA ILE A 175 3.62 3.87 45.43
C ILE A 175 2.27 3.47 44.84
N VAL A 176 1.52 2.63 45.56
CA VAL A 176 0.14 2.26 45.23
C VAL A 176 -0.75 2.57 46.43
N ASN A 177 -1.95 3.08 46.19
CA ASN A 177 -3.01 3.11 47.18
C ASN A 177 -4.12 2.13 46.76
N ASP A 178 -4.28 1.03 47.49
CA ASP A 178 -5.27 -0.02 47.23
C ASP A 178 -6.65 0.35 47.83
N MET A 179 -7.34 1.30 47.19
CA MET A 179 -8.65 1.74 47.66
C MET A 179 -9.64 0.57 47.71
N THR A 180 -10.42 0.52 48.79
CA THR A 180 -11.26 -0.64 49.09
C THR A 180 -12.69 -0.25 49.45
N ALA A 181 -13.66 -0.88 48.79
CA ALA A 181 -15.06 -0.92 49.21
C ALA A 181 -15.28 -2.15 50.13
N ARG A 182 -15.19 -1.96 51.45
CA ARG A 182 -15.17 -3.06 52.43
C ARG A 182 -16.39 -3.97 52.40
N GLU A 183 -17.59 -3.42 52.25
CA GLU A 183 -18.83 -4.20 52.10
C GLU A 183 -18.75 -5.14 50.89
N ARG A 184 -18.32 -4.62 49.74
CA ARG A 184 -18.21 -5.39 48.50
C ARG A 184 -17.10 -6.43 48.56
N GLN A 185 -16.01 -6.13 49.25
CA GLN A 185 -14.95 -7.10 49.52
C GLN A 185 -15.49 -8.31 50.31
N ARG A 186 -16.30 -8.07 51.35
CA ARG A 186 -16.95 -9.12 52.15
C ARG A 186 -17.96 -9.94 51.34
N ASP A 187 -18.80 -9.26 50.55
CA ASP A 187 -19.93 -9.89 49.88
C ASP A 187 -19.51 -10.92 48.81
N HIS A 188 -18.35 -10.73 48.16
CA HIS A 188 -17.99 -11.48 46.95
C HIS A 188 -16.96 -12.62 47.12
N LYS A 189 -16.46 -12.89 48.33
CA LYS A 189 -15.39 -13.86 48.67
C LYS A 189 -14.04 -13.64 47.94
N GLN A 190 -14.03 -13.39 46.64
CA GLN A 190 -12.90 -12.83 45.91
C GLN A 190 -12.89 -11.31 45.99
N PHE A 191 -11.71 -10.72 46.13
CA PHE A 191 -11.56 -9.30 46.43
C PHE A 191 -11.77 -8.38 45.22
N PHE A 192 -11.81 -8.91 44.00
CA PHE A 192 -11.82 -8.14 42.75
C PHE A 192 -12.86 -7.00 42.74
N ILE A 193 -14.14 -7.29 43.03
CA ILE A 193 -15.22 -6.29 42.97
C ILE A 193 -15.02 -5.18 44.01
N GLY A 194 -14.59 -5.52 45.23
CA GLY A 194 -14.33 -4.53 46.27
C GLY A 194 -13.07 -3.69 46.04
N LYS A 195 -12.18 -4.14 45.14
CA LYS A 195 -10.85 -3.57 44.90
C LYS A 195 -10.70 -2.87 43.55
N SER A 196 -11.61 -3.08 42.61
CA SER A 196 -11.42 -2.70 41.18
C SER A 196 -12.38 -1.65 40.65
N ALA A 197 -13.13 -0.95 41.52
CA ALA A 197 -13.97 0.16 41.05
C ALA A 197 -13.08 1.24 40.38
N ASP A 198 -13.62 1.98 39.42
CA ASP A 198 -12.83 3.00 38.72
C ASP A 198 -12.22 4.00 39.72
N THR A 199 -11.02 4.50 39.44
CA THR A 199 -10.21 5.36 40.33
C THR A 199 -9.67 4.73 41.63
N PHE A 200 -9.92 3.43 41.90
CA PHE A 200 -9.47 2.78 43.14
C PHE A 200 -8.01 2.32 43.16
N CYS A 201 -7.20 2.62 42.14
CA CYS A 201 -5.77 2.33 42.12
C CYS A 201 -4.92 3.58 41.87
N PRO A 202 -4.93 4.60 42.74
CA PRO A 202 -3.95 5.66 42.64
C PRO A 202 -2.51 5.11 42.67
N MET A 203 -1.67 5.59 41.76
CA MET A 203 -0.29 5.13 41.58
C MET A 203 0.64 6.29 41.21
N GLY A 204 1.85 6.31 41.78
CA GLY A 204 2.88 7.33 41.49
C GLY A 204 3.35 8.08 42.73
N PRO A 205 3.88 9.32 42.62
CA PRO A 205 4.02 10.13 41.41
C PRO A 205 5.18 9.67 40.50
N ILE A 206 6.12 8.88 41.03
CA ILE A 206 7.30 8.42 40.29
C ILE A 206 7.49 6.91 40.41
N ALA A 207 8.32 6.38 39.52
CA ALA A 207 8.88 5.04 39.60
C ALA A 207 10.42 5.13 39.63
N VAL A 208 11.05 4.34 40.50
CA VAL A 208 12.49 4.43 40.74
C VAL A 208 13.12 3.02 40.68
N PRO A 209 14.24 2.83 39.96
CA PRO A 209 14.99 1.57 39.97
C PRO A 209 15.39 1.15 41.38
N LYS A 210 15.37 -0.16 41.66
CA LYS A 210 15.66 -0.70 43.00
C LYS A 210 17.06 -0.33 43.48
N GLU A 211 18.02 -0.20 42.56
CA GLU A 211 19.43 0.13 42.86
C GLU A 211 19.60 1.57 43.37
N ALA A 212 18.64 2.45 43.09
CA ALA A 212 18.64 3.83 43.55
C ALA A 212 17.91 4.01 44.91
N LEU A 213 17.44 2.92 45.52
CA LEU A 213 16.67 2.91 46.76
C LEU A 213 17.34 2.03 47.83
N PRO A 214 17.07 2.28 49.12
CA PRO A 214 17.53 1.39 50.18
C PRO A 214 16.81 0.03 50.12
N SER A 215 17.43 -1.01 50.69
CA SER A 215 16.86 -2.37 50.73
C SER A 215 15.55 -2.45 51.53
N THR A 216 15.43 -1.61 52.56
CA THR A 216 14.23 -1.50 53.39
C THR A 216 13.48 -0.22 53.04
N LEU A 217 12.25 -0.37 52.58
CA LEU A 217 11.35 0.75 52.26
C LEU A 217 10.35 0.95 53.39
N ARG A 218 10.16 2.19 53.84
CA ARG A 218 9.13 2.55 54.82
C ARG A 218 7.93 3.12 54.08
N VAL A 219 6.72 2.68 54.42
CA VAL A 219 5.45 3.17 53.88
C VAL A 219 4.66 3.84 55.00
N GLN A 220 4.17 5.05 54.72
CA GLN A 220 3.34 5.83 55.65
C GLN A 220 2.12 6.39 54.94
N THR A 221 0.94 6.22 55.53
CA THR A 221 -0.31 6.77 55.01
C THR A 221 -0.87 7.81 55.97
N HIS A 222 -1.16 8.99 55.46
CA HIS A 222 -1.85 10.04 56.19
C HIS A 222 -3.23 10.29 55.58
N VAL A 223 -4.23 10.52 56.43
CA VAL A 223 -5.55 10.99 56.01
C VAL A 223 -5.79 12.33 56.67
N ASN A 224 -5.99 13.38 55.86
CA ASN A 224 -6.12 14.76 56.33
C ASN A 224 -4.98 15.20 57.28
N GLY A 225 -3.76 14.70 57.03
CA GLY A 225 -2.58 14.96 57.84
C GLY A 225 -2.43 14.10 59.10
N GLU A 226 -3.42 13.28 59.48
CA GLU A 226 -3.29 12.30 60.57
C GLU A 226 -2.55 11.06 60.06
N LEU A 227 -1.45 10.67 60.70
CA LEU A 227 -0.74 9.42 60.41
C LEU A 227 -1.64 8.23 60.79
N ARG A 228 -1.92 7.37 59.81
CA ARG A 228 -2.82 6.21 59.95
C ARG A 228 -2.10 4.87 59.85
N GLN A 229 -1.15 4.75 58.93
CA GLN A 229 -0.36 3.54 58.70
C GLN A 229 1.13 3.88 58.73
N ASP A 230 1.95 3.01 59.32
CA ASP A 230 3.40 3.17 59.39
C ASP A 230 4.08 1.80 59.55
N ALA A 231 4.76 1.33 58.51
CA ALA A 231 5.50 0.07 58.56
C ALA A 231 6.61 0.04 57.50
N THR A 232 7.37 -1.06 57.47
CA THR A 232 8.45 -1.28 56.52
C THR A 232 8.20 -2.50 55.62
N SER A 233 8.98 -2.62 54.54
CA SER A 233 9.01 -3.82 53.70
C SER A 233 9.49 -5.07 54.44
N ASP A 234 10.18 -4.92 55.56
CA ASP A 234 10.68 -6.04 56.37
C ASP A 234 9.56 -6.68 57.21
N ASP A 235 8.43 -5.99 57.38
CA ASP A 235 7.26 -6.47 58.11
C ASP A 235 6.31 -7.34 57.25
N LEU A 236 6.65 -7.59 55.98
CA LEU A 236 5.88 -8.44 55.07
C LEU A 236 5.89 -9.92 55.55
N ILE A 237 4.73 -10.56 55.57
CA ILE A 237 4.59 -12.00 55.92
C ILE A 237 5.25 -12.87 54.85
N PHE A 238 4.97 -12.56 53.58
CA PHE A 238 5.56 -13.18 52.40
C PHE A 238 6.46 -12.18 51.69
N SER A 239 7.72 -12.55 51.53
CA SER A 239 8.74 -11.73 50.89
C SER A 239 8.44 -11.48 49.40
N ILE A 240 8.97 -10.40 48.83
CA ILE A 240 8.87 -10.11 47.38
C ILE A 240 9.30 -11.33 46.52
N PRO A 241 10.42 -12.02 46.83
CA PRO A 241 10.76 -13.28 46.17
C PRO A 241 9.67 -14.35 46.20
N THR A 242 9.06 -14.58 47.37
CA THR A 242 7.97 -15.53 47.55
C THR A 242 6.73 -15.14 46.72
N LEU A 243 6.41 -13.85 46.65
CA LEU A 243 5.29 -13.34 45.84
C LEU A 243 5.53 -13.61 44.35
N ILE A 244 6.70 -13.26 43.83
CA ILE A 244 7.09 -13.46 42.43
C ILE A 244 7.08 -14.96 42.09
N SER A 245 7.63 -15.81 42.95
CA SER A 245 7.66 -17.25 42.74
C SER A 245 6.23 -17.85 42.72
N THR A 246 5.38 -17.41 43.66
CA THR A 246 3.98 -17.87 43.76
C THR A 246 3.17 -17.48 42.53
N ILE A 247 3.24 -16.20 42.12
CA ILE A 247 2.52 -15.70 40.94
C ILE A 247 3.01 -16.40 39.68
N SER A 248 4.33 -16.47 39.50
CA SER A 248 4.93 -17.00 38.27
C SER A 248 4.81 -18.52 38.13
N ALA A 249 4.45 -19.25 39.20
CA ALA A 249 4.30 -20.71 39.16
C ALA A 249 3.33 -21.20 38.07
N GLY A 250 2.29 -20.42 37.78
CA GLY A 250 1.28 -20.71 36.76
C GLY A 250 1.10 -19.62 35.71
N GLN A 251 1.75 -18.46 35.84
CA GLN A 251 1.57 -17.29 34.97
C GLN A 251 2.92 -16.73 34.52
N THR A 252 2.99 -16.17 33.31
CA THR A 252 4.17 -15.42 32.87
C THR A 252 4.03 -13.98 33.33
N ILE A 253 4.93 -13.51 34.21
CA ILE A 253 5.04 -12.08 34.51
C ILE A 253 5.82 -11.38 33.40
N GLN A 254 5.50 -10.11 33.13
CA GLN A 254 6.05 -9.33 32.03
C GLN A 254 6.69 -8.03 32.55
N PRO A 255 7.69 -7.47 31.84
CA PRO A 255 8.22 -6.14 32.15
C PRO A 255 7.10 -5.09 32.20
N GLY A 256 7.09 -4.29 33.27
CA GLY A 256 6.07 -3.31 33.57
C GLY A 256 4.85 -3.83 34.34
N ASP A 257 4.75 -5.13 34.64
CA ASP A 257 3.72 -5.61 35.57
C ASP A 257 3.99 -5.06 36.99
N VAL A 258 2.92 -4.71 37.70
CA VAL A 258 2.99 -4.15 39.05
C VAL A 258 2.40 -5.14 40.05
N ILE A 259 3.14 -5.40 41.13
CA ILE A 259 2.70 -6.20 42.28
C ILE A 259 2.57 -5.26 43.49
N ALA A 260 1.34 -5.00 43.93
CA ALA A 260 1.04 -4.30 45.17
C ALA A 260 1.21 -5.29 46.35
N THR A 261 2.13 -5.01 47.26
CA THR A 261 2.66 -6.02 48.20
C THR A 261 1.79 -6.29 49.42
N GLY A 262 0.68 -5.56 49.58
CA GLY A 262 -0.14 -5.55 50.78
C GLY A 262 0.06 -4.30 51.63
N THR A 263 -0.87 -4.06 52.56
CA THR A 263 -0.95 -2.83 53.34
C THR A 263 -0.68 -3.03 54.85
N PRO A 264 -0.10 -2.04 55.55
CA PRO A 264 0.08 -2.10 57.00
C PRO A 264 -1.22 -1.94 57.80
N ALA A 265 -1.19 -2.23 59.10
CA ALA A 265 -2.32 -1.99 60.00
C ALA A 265 -2.64 -0.49 60.13
N GLY A 266 -3.89 -0.16 60.50
CA GLY A 266 -4.35 1.22 60.66
C GLY A 266 -5.27 1.72 59.55
N VAL A 267 -5.85 0.80 58.78
CA VAL A 267 -6.93 1.08 57.82
C VAL A 267 -8.21 1.51 58.56
N GLY A 268 -9.12 2.18 57.87
CA GLY A 268 -10.34 2.75 58.45
C GLY A 268 -11.22 1.72 59.16
N ILE A 269 -11.33 0.51 58.61
CA ILE A 269 -12.11 -0.59 59.22
C ILE A 269 -11.53 -1.11 60.54
N GLY A 270 -10.22 -0.93 60.77
CA GLY A 270 -9.53 -1.37 61.98
C GLY A 270 -9.78 -0.50 63.22
N LYS A 271 -10.32 0.71 63.02
CA LYS A 271 -10.67 1.63 64.11
C LYS A 271 -11.92 1.18 64.86
N LYS A 272 -12.04 1.61 66.13
CA LYS A 272 -13.21 1.33 66.98
C LYS A 272 -13.81 2.64 67.50
N PRO A 273 -14.95 3.11 66.95
CA PRO A 273 -15.68 2.56 65.79
C PRO A 273 -14.90 2.70 64.46
N PRO A 274 -15.26 1.94 63.41
CA PRO A 274 -14.68 2.11 62.08
C PRO A 274 -14.81 3.54 61.56
N VAL A 275 -13.80 4.02 60.82
CA VAL A 275 -13.78 5.37 60.23
C VAL A 275 -13.46 5.28 58.75
N TYR A 276 -14.49 5.45 57.91
CA TYR A 276 -14.37 5.41 56.45
C TYR A 276 -14.18 6.79 55.85
N LEU A 277 -13.55 6.83 54.67
CA LEU A 277 -13.27 8.05 53.93
C LEU A 277 -14.56 8.75 53.49
N GLN A 278 -14.57 10.07 53.62
CA GLN A 278 -15.67 10.95 53.23
C GLN A 278 -15.26 11.83 52.04
N PRO A 279 -16.24 12.33 51.26
CA PRO A 279 -15.97 13.35 50.24
C PRO A 279 -15.17 14.53 50.79
N GLY A 280 -14.10 14.91 50.08
CA GLY A 280 -13.17 15.96 50.47
C GLY A 280 -11.95 15.50 51.28
N ASP A 281 -11.93 14.26 51.78
CA ASP A 281 -10.75 13.72 52.48
C ASP A 281 -9.55 13.61 51.53
N GLU A 282 -8.38 14.02 52.00
CA GLU A 282 -7.10 13.84 51.30
C GLU A 282 -6.35 12.65 51.88
N ILE A 283 -5.91 11.75 51.00
CA ILE A 283 -5.03 10.63 51.33
C ILE A 283 -3.65 10.92 50.77
N ALA A 284 -2.63 10.79 51.61
CA ALA A 284 -1.23 10.97 51.24
C ALA A 284 -0.40 9.74 51.66
N VAL A 285 0.11 8.99 50.68
CA VAL A 285 0.97 7.83 50.89
C VAL A 285 2.40 8.19 50.52
N THR A 286 3.32 8.05 51.47
CA THR A 286 4.76 8.34 51.29
C THR A 286 5.54 7.04 51.42
N VAL A 287 6.48 6.82 50.50
CA VAL A 287 7.44 5.71 50.57
C VAL A 287 8.86 6.24 50.42
N THR A 288 9.79 5.69 51.19
CA THR A 288 11.22 6.08 51.17
C THR A 288 11.75 6.20 49.73
N GLY A 289 12.19 7.40 49.33
CA GLY A 289 12.79 7.68 48.02
C GLY A 289 11.81 7.77 46.84
N LEU A 290 10.50 7.57 47.05
CA LEU A 290 9.46 7.61 46.00
C LEU A 290 8.58 8.88 46.05
N GLY A 291 8.86 9.80 46.98
CA GLY A 291 8.03 10.99 47.20
C GLY A 291 6.69 10.65 47.87
N THR A 292 5.64 11.41 47.53
CA THR A 292 4.30 11.26 48.11
C THR A 292 3.22 11.21 47.03
N LEU A 293 2.42 10.15 47.04
CA LEU A 293 1.18 9.99 46.28
C LEU A 293 0.04 10.69 47.01
N ARG A 294 -0.61 11.67 46.38
CA ARG A 294 -1.70 12.44 46.99
C ARG A 294 -2.96 12.40 46.13
N ASN A 295 -4.09 12.06 46.72
CA ASN A 295 -5.38 12.05 46.03
C ASN A 295 -6.49 12.50 46.99
N LYS A 296 -7.55 13.09 46.44
CA LYS A 296 -8.72 13.54 47.22
C LYS A 296 -9.96 12.79 46.82
N ILE A 297 -10.87 12.56 47.77
CA ILE A 297 -12.18 12.00 47.46
C ILE A 297 -13.05 13.10 46.83
N ALA A 298 -13.53 12.85 45.61
CA ALA A 298 -14.41 13.76 44.90
C ALA A 298 -15.76 13.95 45.61
N ALA A 299 -16.50 15.00 45.22
CA ALA A 299 -17.89 15.15 45.61
C ALA A 299 -18.76 13.98 45.07
N PRO A 300 -19.81 13.54 45.79
CA PRO A 300 -20.70 12.48 45.30
C PRO A 300 -21.41 12.82 43.98
N THR A 301 -21.55 14.13 43.69
CA THR A 301 -22.15 14.64 42.45
C THR A 301 -21.19 14.69 41.27
N SER A 302 -19.89 14.39 41.47
CA SER A 302 -18.91 14.34 40.39
C SER A 302 -19.24 13.22 39.39
N CYS A 303 -18.82 13.38 38.14
CA CYS A 303 -18.90 12.30 37.17
C CYS A 303 -17.73 11.33 37.34
N ASN A 304 -17.94 10.03 37.10
CA ASN A 304 -16.84 9.08 36.95
C ASN A 304 -16.00 9.50 35.71
N PRO A 305 -14.72 9.85 35.85
CA PRO A 305 -13.90 10.33 34.73
C PRO A 305 -13.45 9.20 33.80
N THR A 306 -13.58 7.95 34.23
CA THR A 306 -13.00 6.79 33.54
C THR A 306 -13.70 6.45 32.23
N PRO A 307 -15.05 6.45 32.12
CA PRO A 307 -15.74 6.30 30.83
C PRO A 307 -15.27 7.30 29.76
N SER A 308 -15.12 8.58 30.12
CA SER A 308 -14.61 9.61 29.19
C SER A 308 -13.15 9.36 28.79
N ARG A 309 -12.30 8.93 29.74
CA ARG A 309 -10.92 8.55 29.46
C ARG A 309 -10.82 7.33 28.52
N VAL A 310 -11.61 6.29 28.76
CA VAL A 310 -11.67 5.09 27.91
C VAL A 310 -12.22 5.45 26.52
N ALA A 311 -13.25 6.30 26.45
CA ALA A 311 -13.79 6.79 25.18
C ALA A 311 -12.76 7.62 24.39
N ALA A 312 -11.90 8.40 25.06
CA ALA A 312 -10.81 9.13 24.41
C ALA A 312 -9.70 8.20 23.85
N GLN A 313 -9.57 7.00 24.40
CA GLN A 313 -8.64 5.93 23.98
C GLN A 313 -9.25 4.97 22.96
N THR A 314 -10.29 5.39 22.23
CA THR A 314 -10.93 4.59 21.18
C THR A 314 -9.91 4.14 20.13
N SER A 315 -10.04 2.90 19.65
CA SER A 315 -9.26 2.38 18.51
C SER A 315 -9.47 3.19 17.22
N PHE A 316 -10.48 4.05 17.18
CA PHE A 316 -10.78 4.99 16.11
C PHE A 316 -10.29 6.43 16.39
N SER A 317 -9.72 6.71 17.57
CA SER A 317 -9.14 8.02 17.88
C SER A 317 -7.87 8.15 17.04
N PRO A 318 -7.70 9.24 16.27
CA PRO A 318 -6.45 9.52 15.58
C PRO A 318 -5.43 9.95 16.64
N SER A 319 -4.83 9.00 17.35
CA SER A 319 -3.62 9.22 18.14
C SER A 319 -2.51 9.59 17.16
N PHE A 320 -2.39 10.89 16.88
CA PHE A 320 -1.71 11.48 15.72
C PHE A 320 -2.31 11.00 14.39
N PRO A 321 -2.27 11.80 13.31
CA PRO A 321 -2.66 11.29 12.02
C PRO A 321 -1.85 10.00 11.79
N PRO A 322 -2.48 8.89 11.37
CA PRO A 322 -1.71 7.90 10.65
C PRO A 322 -1.22 8.66 9.41
N LEU A 323 0.00 9.22 9.50
CA LEU A 323 0.81 9.43 8.32
C LEU A 323 0.69 8.09 7.58
N GLY A 324 0.31 8.14 6.31
CA GLY A 324 0.09 6.96 5.45
C GLY A 324 1.36 6.13 5.22
N THR A 325 2.28 6.15 6.18
CA THR A 325 3.60 5.57 6.24
C THR A 325 3.70 4.69 7.48
N ALA A 326 2.62 4.04 7.93
CA ALA A 326 2.75 2.95 8.90
C ALA A 326 3.66 1.88 8.26
N LYS A 327 4.96 1.99 8.53
CA LYS A 327 6.00 1.11 7.99
C LYS A 327 5.79 -0.23 8.68
N SER A 328 4.93 -1.06 8.10
CA SER A 328 4.65 -2.38 8.62
C SER A 328 5.97 -3.16 8.63
N ILE A 329 6.39 -3.65 9.80
CA ILE A 329 7.62 -4.42 10.00
C ILE A 329 7.60 -5.73 9.15
N SER A 330 6.44 -6.09 8.57
CA SER A 330 6.21 -7.24 7.71
C SER A 330 5.83 -6.89 6.26
N GLY A 331 6.25 -5.74 5.73
CA GLY A 331 5.97 -5.36 4.34
C GLY A 331 6.65 -6.30 3.33
N PRO A 332 6.04 -6.53 2.14
CA PRO A 332 6.50 -7.54 1.15
C PRO A 332 7.90 -7.31 0.56
N HIS A 333 8.49 -6.13 0.80
CA HIS A 333 9.82 -5.77 0.30
C HIS A 333 10.77 -5.33 1.42
N LEU A 334 10.49 -5.69 2.68
CA LEU A 334 11.46 -5.54 3.76
C LEU A 334 12.43 -6.72 3.74
N THR A 335 13.68 -6.45 3.37
CA THR A 335 14.76 -7.42 3.41
C THR A 335 15.58 -7.20 4.67
N THR A 336 15.85 -8.27 5.42
CA THR A 336 16.77 -8.21 6.56
C THR A 336 18.21 -8.06 6.04
N LEU A 337 18.74 -6.84 6.11
CA LEU A 337 20.09 -6.47 5.73
C LEU A 337 20.79 -5.88 6.95
N ASN A 338 22.03 -6.30 7.23
CA ASN A 338 22.76 -5.83 8.42
C ASN A 338 21.97 -6.01 9.73
N SER A 339 21.28 -7.16 9.88
CA SER A 339 20.41 -7.49 11.02
C SER A 339 19.22 -6.54 11.24
N LYS A 340 18.83 -5.75 10.24
CA LYS A 340 17.67 -4.86 10.30
C LYS A 340 16.81 -4.92 9.02
N PRO A 341 15.49 -4.68 9.12
CA PRO A 341 14.63 -4.67 7.95
C PRO A 341 14.80 -3.36 7.16
N LEU A 342 15.28 -3.46 5.92
CA LEU A 342 15.37 -2.35 4.97
C LEU A 342 14.46 -2.61 3.77
N HIS A 343 13.77 -1.57 3.31
CA HIS A 343 12.98 -1.63 2.09
C HIS A 343 13.92 -1.69 0.89
N TYR A 344 13.91 -2.81 0.18
CA TYR A 344 14.84 -3.10 -0.91
C TYR A 344 14.08 -3.66 -2.11
N GLN A 345 14.42 -3.18 -3.30
CA GLN A 345 13.86 -3.63 -4.57
C GLN A 345 14.98 -3.88 -5.59
N ARG A 346 14.81 -4.94 -6.37
CA ARG A 346 15.69 -5.29 -7.47
C ARG A 346 14.91 -5.20 -8.78
N LEU A 347 15.43 -4.45 -9.75
CA LEU A 347 14.83 -4.29 -11.07
C LEU A 347 15.80 -4.73 -12.16
N GLY A 348 15.30 -5.37 -13.22
CA GLY A 348 16.10 -5.76 -14.39
C GLY A 348 16.90 -7.05 -14.22
N THR A 349 17.41 -7.56 -15.35
CA THR A 349 18.11 -8.86 -15.46
C THR A 349 19.46 -8.77 -16.17
N GLY A 350 20.00 -7.55 -16.32
CA GLY A 350 21.25 -7.32 -17.03
C GLY A 350 22.50 -7.89 -16.33
N PRO A 351 23.63 -8.08 -17.04
CA PRO A 351 24.84 -8.71 -16.50
C PRO A 351 25.67 -7.82 -15.55
N ARG A 352 25.28 -6.55 -15.37
CA ARG A 352 26.00 -5.55 -14.58
C ARG A 352 25.10 -4.89 -13.57
N HIS A 353 25.68 -4.38 -12.50
CA HIS A 353 24.93 -3.88 -11.35
C HIS A 353 25.02 -2.36 -11.23
N ILE A 354 23.88 -1.73 -10.92
CA ILE A 354 23.80 -0.33 -10.49
C ILE A 354 23.11 -0.29 -9.15
N VAL A 355 23.66 0.42 -8.16
CA VAL A 355 23.03 0.63 -6.85
C VAL A 355 22.70 2.09 -6.66
N PHE A 356 21.48 2.37 -6.20
CA PHE A 356 20.96 3.72 -6.03
C PHE A 356 20.82 4.08 -4.54
N VAL A 357 21.36 5.22 -4.12
CA VAL A 357 21.38 5.69 -2.72
C VAL A 357 20.77 7.08 -2.61
N HIS A 358 19.53 7.17 -2.14
CA HIS A 358 18.82 8.45 -2.03
C HIS A 358 19.36 9.33 -0.87
N GLY A 359 19.03 10.62 -0.91
CA GLY A 359 19.38 11.59 0.11
C GLY A 359 18.34 11.77 1.22
N LEU A 360 18.64 12.66 2.17
CA LEU A 360 17.72 13.05 3.25
C LEU A 360 16.41 13.62 2.66
N GLY A 361 15.27 13.04 3.03
CA GLY A 361 13.96 13.42 2.48
C GLY A 361 13.60 12.77 1.14
N GLY A 362 14.50 11.98 0.56
CA GLY A 362 14.24 11.13 -0.59
C GLY A 362 13.73 9.74 -0.19
N THR A 363 13.26 9.00 -1.19
CA THR A 363 13.02 7.55 -1.13
C THR A 363 13.64 6.90 -2.36
N LEU A 364 13.63 5.59 -2.44
CA LEU A 364 14.06 4.84 -3.60
C LEU A 364 13.31 5.23 -4.90
N ASP A 365 12.12 5.82 -4.79
CA ASP A 365 11.32 6.23 -5.96
C ASP A 365 11.89 7.43 -6.71
N VAL A 366 12.79 8.21 -6.08
CA VAL A 366 13.51 9.30 -6.76
C VAL A 366 14.26 8.80 -8.00
N TRP A 367 14.60 7.51 -8.04
CA TRP A 367 15.38 6.90 -9.11
C TRP A 367 14.55 6.36 -10.27
N ARG A 368 13.25 6.09 -10.06
CA ARG A 368 12.40 5.48 -11.10
C ARG A 368 12.35 6.28 -12.40
N PRO A 369 12.19 7.62 -12.38
CA PRO A 369 12.19 8.40 -13.61
C PRO A 369 13.52 8.29 -14.37
N LEU A 370 14.65 8.27 -13.66
CA LEU A 370 15.98 8.14 -14.25
C LEU A 370 16.23 6.74 -14.83
N ILE A 371 15.82 5.69 -14.11
CA ILE A 371 15.92 4.29 -14.58
C ILE A 371 15.10 4.12 -15.87
N SER A 372 13.88 4.65 -15.90
CA SER A 372 13.01 4.60 -17.08
C SER A 372 13.56 5.42 -18.25
N ALA A 373 14.02 6.65 -18.02
CA ALA A 373 14.52 7.54 -19.08
C ALA A 373 15.78 7.00 -19.77
N LEU A 374 16.55 6.17 -19.07
CA LEU A 374 17.79 5.57 -19.57
C LEU A 374 17.66 4.09 -19.93
N SER A 375 16.48 3.49 -19.75
CA SER A 375 16.27 2.04 -19.92
C SER A 375 17.29 1.21 -19.15
N LEU A 376 17.62 1.61 -17.91
CA LEU A 376 18.70 0.97 -17.15
C LEU A 376 18.35 -0.47 -16.78
N ALA A 377 17.08 -0.76 -16.49
CA ALA A 377 16.64 -2.12 -16.12
C ALA A 377 16.76 -3.13 -17.28
N ASP A 378 16.83 -2.66 -18.53
CA ASP A 378 17.00 -3.54 -19.70
C ASP A 378 18.46 -4.02 -19.83
N GLN A 379 19.41 -3.29 -19.24
CA GLN A 379 20.86 -3.51 -19.43
C GLN A 379 21.60 -3.81 -18.13
N TYR A 380 21.00 -3.50 -16.98
CA TYR A 380 21.58 -3.61 -15.66
C TYR A 380 20.58 -4.22 -14.68
N ILE A 381 21.09 -4.87 -13.65
CA ILE A 381 20.36 -5.10 -12.41
C ILE A 381 20.48 -3.81 -11.58
N CYS A 382 19.35 -3.14 -11.38
CA CYS A 382 19.24 -1.96 -10.56
C CYS A 382 18.83 -2.36 -9.13
N HIS A 383 19.68 -2.04 -8.15
CA HIS A 383 19.43 -2.23 -6.73
C HIS A 383 18.98 -0.91 -6.12
N LEU A 384 17.76 -0.89 -5.61
CA LEU A 384 17.15 0.26 -4.98
C LEU A 384 16.85 -0.07 -3.52
N PHE A 385 17.11 0.86 -2.62
CA PHE A 385 16.73 0.68 -1.22
C PHE A 385 16.47 2.02 -0.54
N ASP A 386 15.68 1.98 0.53
CA ASP A 386 15.51 3.09 1.44
C ASP A 386 16.50 2.98 2.61
N LEU A 387 17.16 4.09 2.96
CA LEU A 387 18.00 4.18 4.16
C LEU A 387 17.16 3.91 5.42
N GLU A 388 17.77 3.39 6.49
CA GLU A 388 17.06 3.20 7.77
C GLU A 388 16.33 4.48 8.20
N GLY A 389 15.06 4.35 8.58
CA GLY A 389 14.19 5.47 8.96
C GLY A 389 13.61 6.27 7.78
N HIS A 390 14.09 6.09 6.56
CA HIS A 390 13.62 6.80 5.37
C HIS A 390 12.67 5.94 4.53
N GLY A 391 11.89 6.57 3.65
CA GLY A 391 10.92 5.88 2.78
C GLY A 391 10.10 4.84 3.54
N LEU A 392 10.16 3.57 3.13
CA LEU A 392 9.48 2.45 3.79
C LEU A 392 10.38 1.61 4.72
N SER A 393 11.67 1.95 4.86
CA SER A 393 12.57 1.33 5.85
C SER A 393 12.27 1.83 7.27
N PRO A 394 11.83 0.98 8.21
CA PRO A 394 11.64 1.38 9.61
C PRO A 394 12.96 1.71 10.29
N THR A 395 12.89 2.39 11.44
CA THR A 395 14.02 2.56 12.36
C THR A 395 13.58 2.21 13.77
N HIS A 396 14.48 1.57 14.52
CA HIS A 396 14.23 1.27 15.92
C HIS A 396 14.44 2.54 16.77
N PRO A 397 13.62 2.86 17.80
CA PRO A 397 13.83 4.04 18.65
C PRO A 397 15.26 4.16 19.18
N LEU A 398 15.86 3.04 19.61
CA LEU A 398 17.25 2.98 20.12
C LEU A 398 18.35 3.07 19.06
N ALA A 399 18.04 2.96 17.76
CA ALA A 399 19.06 3.02 16.71
C ALA A 399 19.62 4.44 16.58
N ALA A 400 20.94 4.58 16.73
CA ALA A 400 21.67 5.81 16.49
C ALA A 400 22.23 5.78 15.06
N LEU A 401 21.63 6.55 14.17
CA LEU A 401 22.01 6.57 12.76
C LEU A 401 23.24 7.46 12.54
N SER A 402 24.15 7.01 11.69
CA SER A 402 25.35 7.71 11.25
C SER A 402 25.61 7.43 9.77
N VAL A 403 26.43 8.28 9.11
CA VAL A 403 26.89 8.01 7.74
C VAL A 403 27.58 6.65 7.63
N ALA A 404 28.36 6.27 8.64
CA ALA A 404 29.01 4.97 8.71
C ALA A 404 27.99 3.81 8.75
N SER A 405 26.93 3.94 9.57
CA SER A 405 25.85 2.94 9.60
C SER A 405 25.11 2.80 8.27
N PHE A 406 24.88 3.90 7.55
CA PHE A 406 24.28 3.86 6.20
C PHE A 406 25.25 3.26 5.17
N ALA A 407 26.56 3.43 5.33
CA ALA A 407 27.56 2.79 4.48
C ALA A 407 27.62 1.27 4.71
N ALA A 408 27.49 0.82 5.95
CA ALA A 408 27.35 -0.60 6.29
C ALA A 408 26.08 -1.21 5.68
N ASP A 409 24.98 -0.47 5.64
CA ASP A 409 23.74 -0.90 4.99
C ASP A 409 23.92 -1.03 3.47
N LEU A 410 24.55 -0.04 2.85
CA LEU A 410 24.90 -0.08 1.43
C LEU A 410 25.81 -1.29 1.12
N HIS A 411 26.78 -1.57 1.99
CA HIS A 411 27.62 -2.77 1.86
C HIS A 411 26.79 -4.05 1.94
N ALA A 412 25.85 -4.12 2.89
CA ALA A 412 24.94 -5.27 3.01
C ALA A 412 24.02 -5.42 1.78
N VAL A 413 23.59 -4.33 1.15
CA VAL A 413 22.86 -4.35 -0.14
C VAL A 413 23.73 -4.96 -1.25
N LEU A 414 25.01 -4.56 -1.34
CA LEU A 414 25.94 -5.13 -2.32
C LEU A 414 26.17 -6.62 -2.07
N ALA A 415 26.34 -7.04 -0.81
CA ALA A 415 26.52 -8.44 -0.44
C ALA A 415 25.26 -9.28 -0.69
N HIS A 416 24.07 -8.70 -0.45
CA HIS A 416 22.79 -9.38 -0.66
C HIS A 416 22.47 -9.64 -2.14
N ALA A 417 23.10 -8.91 -3.07
CA ALA A 417 22.99 -9.17 -4.49
C ALA A 417 23.53 -10.57 -4.91
N GLY A 418 24.19 -11.30 -4.01
CA GLY A 418 24.76 -12.64 -4.23
C GLY A 418 26.08 -12.60 -5.02
N ASP A 419 26.46 -13.73 -5.63
CA ASP A 419 27.72 -13.88 -6.41
C ASP A 419 27.82 -12.97 -7.66
N GLY A 420 26.80 -12.15 -7.95
CA GLY A 420 26.75 -11.24 -9.09
C GLY A 420 27.63 -10.00 -8.94
N ILE A 421 27.75 -9.45 -7.72
CA ILE A 421 28.63 -8.31 -7.42
C ILE A 421 29.93 -8.82 -6.81
N SER A 422 31.05 -8.53 -7.46
CA SER A 422 32.37 -8.98 -7.00
C SER A 422 33.46 -7.98 -7.39
N PRO A 423 34.68 -8.12 -6.88
CA PRO A 423 35.80 -7.26 -7.29
C PRO A 423 36.13 -7.33 -8.80
N THR A 424 35.68 -8.37 -9.51
CA THR A 424 35.81 -8.50 -10.97
C THR A 424 34.56 -8.05 -11.74
N ASN A 425 33.40 -7.94 -11.08
CA ASN A 425 32.16 -7.35 -11.59
C ASN A 425 31.57 -6.32 -10.61
N PRO A 426 32.24 -5.18 -10.39
CA PRO A 426 31.82 -4.23 -9.36
C PRO A 426 30.61 -3.40 -9.81
N ALA A 427 29.78 -2.96 -8.86
CA ALA A 427 28.57 -2.20 -9.13
C ALA A 427 28.85 -0.71 -9.34
N THR A 428 28.12 -0.07 -10.26
CA THR A 428 28.11 1.40 -10.35
C THR A 428 27.22 1.97 -9.26
N VAL A 429 27.70 2.95 -8.49
CA VAL A 429 26.90 3.55 -7.41
C VAL A 429 26.42 4.94 -7.84
N VAL A 430 25.11 5.15 -7.80
CA VAL A 430 24.45 6.43 -8.06
C VAL A 430 23.88 6.93 -6.75
N ALA A 431 24.33 8.09 -6.29
CA ALA A 431 23.94 8.64 -5.00
C ALA A 431 23.47 10.09 -5.11
N HIS A 432 22.55 10.50 -4.23
CA HIS A 432 22.05 11.88 -4.16
C HIS A 432 22.19 12.46 -2.76
N SER A 433 22.61 13.73 -2.68
CA SER A 433 22.64 14.51 -1.43
C SER A 433 23.37 13.76 -0.31
N MET A 434 22.79 13.66 0.90
CA MET A 434 23.34 12.91 2.04
C MET A 434 23.77 11.48 1.65
N GLY A 435 23.08 10.81 0.72
CA GLY A 435 23.42 9.48 0.22
C GLY A 435 24.78 9.39 -0.48
N CYS A 436 25.34 10.52 -0.93
CA CYS A 436 26.70 10.59 -1.46
C CYS A 436 27.75 10.29 -0.38
N LEU A 437 27.50 10.64 0.90
CA LEU A 437 28.44 10.39 1.99
C LEU A 437 28.65 8.89 2.29
N PRO A 438 27.61 8.05 2.48
CA PRO A 438 27.81 6.61 2.66
C PRO A 438 28.37 5.94 1.40
N ALA A 439 28.01 6.41 0.19
CA ALA A 439 28.62 5.93 -1.05
C ALA A 439 30.14 6.21 -1.11
N LEU A 440 30.56 7.43 -0.73
CA LEU A 440 31.97 7.80 -0.64
C LEU A 440 32.70 7.02 0.47
N HIS A 441 32.08 6.87 1.64
CA HIS A 441 32.63 6.14 2.78
C HIS A 441 32.96 4.68 2.41
N LEU A 442 32.02 4.02 1.73
CA LEU A 442 32.19 2.66 1.22
C LEU A 442 33.26 2.58 0.12
N ALA A 443 33.23 3.50 -0.84
CA ALA A 443 34.19 3.54 -1.94
C ALA A 443 35.64 3.80 -1.48
N LEU A 444 35.82 4.48 -0.34
CA LEU A 444 37.13 4.77 0.26
C LEU A 444 37.66 3.63 1.16
N GLY A 445 36.87 2.58 1.41
CA GLY A 445 37.28 1.46 2.25
C GLY A 445 37.49 1.85 3.71
N MET A 446 36.75 2.84 4.21
CA MET A 446 36.96 3.36 5.57
C MET A 446 36.71 2.33 6.69
N GLU A 447 35.96 1.26 6.38
CA GLU A 447 35.70 0.14 7.30
C GLU A 447 36.25 -1.19 6.79
N ASP A 448 36.32 -1.39 5.46
CA ASP A 448 36.76 -2.63 4.82
C ASP A 448 37.26 -2.36 3.39
N ASP A 449 38.56 -2.58 3.15
CA ASP A 449 39.18 -2.44 1.83
C ASP A 449 38.61 -3.44 0.80
N ALA A 450 38.11 -4.59 1.24
CA ALA A 450 37.46 -5.56 0.35
C ALA A 450 36.10 -5.04 -0.14
N ALA A 451 35.37 -4.32 0.71
CA ALA A 451 34.10 -3.70 0.36
C ALA A 451 34.27 -2.56 -0.68
N ALA A 452 35.37 -1.82 -0.59
CA ALA A 452 35.71 -0.78 -1.58
C ALA A 452 35.88 -1.35 -2.99
N ALA A 453 36.32 -2.61 -3.11
CA ALA A 453 36.49 -3.29 -4.40
C ALA A 453 35.16 -3.68 -5.07
N LEU A 454 34.05 -3.70 -4.33
CA LEU A 454 32.71 -3.96 -4.87
C LEU A 454 32.11 -2.72 -5.57
N VAL A 455 32.69 -1.55 -5.35
CA VAL A 455 32.26 -0.28 -5.95
C VAL A 455 33.09 0.03 -7.19
N GLY A 456 32.43 0.05 -8.34
CA GLY A 456 33.00 0.35 -9.65
C GLY A 456 33.11 1.85 -9.86
N ASP A 457 32.29 2.37 -10.78
CA ASP A 457 32.19 3.81 -11.04
C ASP A 457 31.21 4.50 -10.07
N LEU A 458 31.43 5.78 -9.77
CA LEU A 458 30.52 6.58 -8.92
C LEU A 458 29.87 7.72 -9.70
N ILE A 459 28.60 7.95 -9.39
CA ILE A 459 27.82 9.09 -9.85
C ILE A 459 27.24 9.77 -8.62
N LEU A 460 27.69 11.00 -8.34
CA LEU A 460 27.32 11.79 -7.16
C LEU A 460 26.48 12.98 -7.59
N LEU A 461 25.19 12.97 -7.24
CA LEU A 461 24.26 14.07 -7.51
C LEU A 461 24.19 14.98 -6.28
N GLY A 462 24.90 16.10 -6.33
CA GLY A 462 25.00 17.08 -5.24
C GLY A 462 25.57 16.50 -3.95
N PRO A 463 26.86 16.12 -3.88
CA PRO A 463 27.49 15.68 -2.62
C PRO A 463 27.59 16.84 -1.61
N PRO A 464 27.16 16.67 -0.34
CA PRO A 464 27.30 17.70 0.68
C PRO A 464 28.76 17.85 1.10
N ALA A 465 29.11 18.98 1.71
CA ALA A 465 30.47 19.24 2.16
C ALA A 465 30.95 18.22 3.20
N SER A 466 32.22 17.82 3.08
CA SER A 466 32.93 16.96 4.03
C SER A 466 34.27 17.60 4.41
N PRO A 467 34.50 17.97 5.68
CA PRO A 467 33.59 17.79 6.82
C PRO A 467 32.38 18.72 6.76
N TYR A 468 31.30 18.36 7.48
CA TYR A 468 30.06 19.13 7.45
C TYR A 468 30.19 20.44 8.26
N PRO A 469 29.85 21.62 7.69
CA PRO A 469 30.09 22.90 8.35
C PRO A 469 29.33 23.07 9.67
N GLU A 470 29.94 23.67 10.70
CA GLU A 470 29.30 23.85 12.02
C GLU A 470 27.95 24.56 11.98
N ALA A 471 27.80 25.56 11.11
CA ALA A 471 26.52 26.25 10.92
C ALA A 471 25.44 25.29 10.41
N ALA A 472 25.79 24.37 9.52
CA ALA A 472 24.89 23.37 8.96
C ALA A 472 24.58 22.24 9.97
N VAL A 473 25.54 21.90 10.85
CA VAL A 473 25.33 21.01 12.01
C VAL A 473 24.20 21.56 12.89
N ARG A 474 24.32 22.82 13.34
CA ARG A 474 23.29 23.46 14.18
C ARG A 474 21.93 23.51 13.48
N ALA A 475 21.91 23.87 12.19
CA ALA A 475 20.67 23.91 11.41
C ALA A 475 20.00 22.53 11.27
N SER A 476 20.80 21.46 11.11
CA SER A 476 20.29 20.09 11.01
C SER A 476 19.69 19.60 12.33
N LEU A 477 20.35 19.88 13.46
CA LEU A 477 19.83 19.54 14.79
C LEU A 477 18.54 20.32 15.11
N ALA A 478 18.47 21.61 14.77
CA ALA A 478 17.26 22.41 14.95
C ALA A 478 16.09 21.91 14.08
N ARG A 479 16.38 21.46 12.85
CA ARG A 479 15.39 20.84 11.97
C ARG A 479 14.86 19.54 12.56
N ALA A 480 15.74 18.71 13.14
CA ALA A 480 15.34 17.46 13.80
C ALA A 480 14.35 17.72 14.96
N ASP A 481 14.60 18.74 15.79
CA ASP A 481 13.68 19.13 16.87
C ASP A 481 12.33 19.62 16.33
N THR A 482 12.36 20.46 15.29
CA THR A 482 11.15 20.99 14.64
C THR A 482 10.26 19.86 14.10
N VAL A 483 10.87 18.86 13.43
CA VAL A 483 10.15 17.70 12.89
C VAL A 483 9.57 16.82 14.01
N ARG A 484 10.29 16.62 15.11
CA ARG A 484 9.80 15.85 16.25
C ARG A 484 8.58 16.50 16.92
N LYS A 485 8.53 17.83 16.96
CA LYS A 485 7.41 18.59 17.54
C LYS A 485 6.19 18.70 16.62
N GLY A 486 6.41 18.98 15.33
CA GLY A 486 5.34 19.32 14.38
C GLY A 486 5.15 18.36 13.21
N GLY A 487 5.87 17.24 13.19
CA GLY A 487 5.91 16.31 12.06
C GLY A 487 6.60 16.89 10.83
N MET A 488 6.57 16.16 9.71
CA MET A 488 7.19 16.60 8.46
C MET A 488 6.58 17.91 7.92
N ALA A 489 5.27 18.11 8.11
CA ALA A 489 4.56 19.32 7.66
C ALA A 489 5.18 20.61 8.22
N ALA A 490 5.82 20.57 9.40
CA ALA A 490 6.47 21.72 10.01
C ALA A 490 7.74 22.20 9.28
N VAL A 491 8.36 21.36 8.44
CA VAL A 491 9.60 21.70 7.73
C VAL A 491 9.51 21.63 6.21
N VAL A 492 8.54 20.89 5.67
CA VAL A 492 8.43 20.60 4.23
C VAL A 492 8.47 21.86 3.38
N ASP A 493 7.63 22.86 3.67
CA ASP A 493 7.54 24.04 2.81
C ASP A 493 8.84 24.86 2.84
N ALA A 494 9.51 24.94 3.99
CA ALA A 494 10.82 25.59 4.10
C ALA A 494 11.93 24.83 3.33
N VAL A 495 11.90 23.50 3.34
CA VAL A 495 12.86 22.66 2.60
C VAL A 495 12.62 22.74 1.09
N VAL A 496 11.37 22.71 0.64
CA VAL A 496 10.99 22.89 -0.78
C VAL A 496 11.43 24.27 -1.27
N GLU A 497 11.15 25.32 -0.48
CA GLU A 497 11.50 26.69 -0.81
C GLU A 497 13.03 26.88 -0.88
N ALA A 498 13.78 26.29 0.04
CA ALA A 498 15.24 26.39 0.02
C ALA A 498 15.90 25.51 -1.05
N GLY A 499 15.30 24.36 -1.37
CA GLY A 499 15.93 23.29 -2.15
C GLY A 499 15.58 23.25 -3.63
N THR A 500 14.55 23.96 -4.10
CA THR A 500 14.16 23.99 -5.52
C THR A 500 14.51 25.32 -6.19
N SER A 501 14.85 25.30 -7.48
CA SER A 501 15.27 26.49 -8.22
C SER A 501 14.12 27.46 -8.51
N ALA A 502 14.48 28.70 -8.81
CA ALA A 502 13.52 29.70 -9.26
C ALA A 502 12.82 29.29 -10.57
N ARG A 503 13.53 28.58 -11.45
CA ARG A 503 12.95 28.00 -12.68
C ARG A 503 11.92 26.91 -12.34
N SER A 504 12.26 25.95 -11.47
CA SER A 504 11.38 24.85 -11.10
C SER A 504 10.08 25.33 -10.48
N LYS A 505 10.15 26.32 -9.57
CA LYS A 505 8.96 26.93 -8.95
C LYS A 505 8.02 27.60 -9.95
N ARG A 506 8.54 28.15 -11.03
CA ARG A 506 7.73 28.84 -12.06
C ARG A 506 7.25 27.91 -13.18
N ALA A 507 8.08 26.96 -13.59
CA ALA A 507 7.91 26.23 -14.84
C ALA A 507 7.82 24.69 -14.68
N ASN A 508 8.13 24.15 -13.52
CA ASN A 508 8.03 22.72 -13.21
C ASN A 508 7.27 22.48 -11.88
N PRO A 509 5.97 22.83 -11.81
CA PRO A 509 5.18 22.62 -10.59
C PRO A 509 5.04 21.14 -10.20
N VAL A 510 5.13 20.22 -11.17
CA VAL A 510 5.11 18.77 -10.91
C VAL A 510 6.36 18.32 -10.17
N GLY A 511 7.55 18.76 -10.59
CA GLY A 511 8.81 18.47 -9.89
C GLY A 511 8.82 19.03 -8.46
N VAL A 512 8.33 20.25 -8.27
CA VAL A 512 8.18 20.86 -6.94
C VAL A 512 7.20 20.08 -6.06
N LEU A 513 6.08 19.63 -6.63
CA LEU A 513 5.11 18.79 -5.93
C LEU A 513 5.69 17.42 -5.59
N ALA A 514 6.48 16.80 -6.47
CA ALA A 514 7.15 15.53 -6.22
C ALA A 514 8.13 15.63 -5.04
N VAL A 515 8.91 16.72 -4.96
CA VAL A 515 9.77 17.02 -3.80
C VAL A 515 8.94 17.13 -2.53
N ARG A 516 7.84 17.88 -2.58
CA ARG A 516 6.94 18.08 -1.44
C ARG A 516 6.34 16.76 -0.95
N LEU A 517 5.89 15.91 -1.86
CA LEU A 517 5.33 14.59 -1.56
C LEU A 517 6.40 13.63 -1.01
N SER A 518 7.61 13.64 -1.57
CA SER A 518 8.74 12.85 -1.06
C SER A 518 9.07 13.20 0.39
N LEU A 519 9.05 14.49 0.75
CA LEU A 519 9.27 14.96 2.11
C LEU A 519 8.09 14.63 3.04
N LEU A 520 6.85 14.83 2.60
CA LEU A 520 5.65 14.50 3.40
C LEU A 520 5.50 12.99 3.63
N GLY A 521 6.04 12.16 2.74
CA GLY A 521 6.06 10.70 2.86
C GLY A 521 7.14 10.15 3.79
N GLN A 522 7.94 10.99 4.45
CA GLN A 522 8.94 10.54 5.41
C GLN A 522 8.33 10.30 6.79
N ASP A 523 8.88 9.31 7.50
CA ASP A 523 8.67 9.20 8.94
C ASP A 523 9.41 10.35 9.65
N PRO A 524 8.72 11.16 10.49
CA PRO A 524 9.31 12.28 11.19
C PRO A 524 10.55 11.90 12.02
N GLU A 525 10.51 10.78 12.74
CA GLU A 525 11.62 10.37 13.59
C GLU A 525 12.82 9.87 12.76
N GLY A 526 12.57 9.08 11.71
CA GLY A 526 13.61 8.67 10.76
C GLY A 526 14.28 9.84 10.06
N TYR A 527 13.52 10.85 9.63
CA TYR A 527 14.07 12.09 9.07
C TYR A 527 14.91 12.87 10.11
N ALA A 528 14.41 13.00 11.35
CA ALA A 528 15.15 13.63 12.44
C ALA A 528 16.47 12.91 12.74
N LYS A 529 16.49 11.57 12.73
CA LYS A 529 17.72 10.77 12.85
C LYS A 529 18.66 10.94 11.65
N GLY A 530 18.13 11.09 10.44
CA GLY A 530 18.92 11.44 9.26
C GLY A 530 19.63 12.80 9.41
N CYS A 531 18.93 13.81 9.95
CA CYS A 531 19.55 15.09 10.30
C CYS A 531 20.67 14.94 11.34
N TRP A 532 20.49 14.07 12.35
CA TRP A 532 21.53 13.76 13.33
C TRP A 532 22.74 13.05 12.70
N ALA A 533 22.50 12.08 11.81
CA ALA A 533 23.55 11.36 11.09
C ALA A 533 24.41 12.34 10.25
N LEU A 534 23.77 13.29 9.57
CA LEU A 534 24.47 14.32 8.81
C LEU A 534 25.24 15.29 9.73
N ALA A 535 24.61 15.76 10.82
CA ALA A 535 25.24 16.62 11.81
C ALA A 535 26.49 15.97 12.46
N GLY A 536 26.46 14.65 12.67
CA GLY A 536 27.58 13.88 13.22
C GLY A 536 28.83 13.83 12.32
N THR A 537 28.75 14.31 11.07
CA THR A 537 29.92 14.42 10.18
C THR A 537 30.63 15.78 10.26
N GLY A 538 30.18 16.67 11.16
CA GLY A 538 30.85 17.93 11.44
C GLY A 538 31.99 17.80 12.45
N GLY A 539 32.95 18.71 12.39
CA GLY A 539 34.04 18.82 13.39
C GLY A 539 35.15 17.76 13.31
N GLY A 540 35.11 16.85 12.32
CA GLY A 540 36.14 15.82 12.08
C GLY A 540 37.03 16.08 10.86
N VAL A 541 37.97 15.17 10.57
CA VAL A 541 38.75 15.16 9.32
C VAL A 541 37.80 14.80 8.16
N GLY A 542 37.80 15.60 7.09
CA GLY A 542 36.97 15.34 5.91
C GLY A 542 37.36 14.06 5.18
N LEU A 543 36.47 13.57 4.31
CA LEU A 543 36.74 12.38 3.49
C LEU A 543 37.95 12.59 2.56
N GLU A 544 38.86 11.62 2.51
CA GLU A 544 40.08 11.60 1.68
C GLU A 544 39.77 11.24 0.21
N VAL A 545 38.92 12.02 -0.45
CA VAL A 545 38.42 11.74 -1.81
C VAL A 545 39.50 11.62 -2.88
N GLU A 546 40.68 12.19 -2.66
CA GLU A 546 41.88 12.01 -3.48
C GLU A 546 42.27 10.54 -3.70
N ARG A 547 41.89 9.63 -2.79
CA ARG A 547 42.14 8.18 -2.90
C ARG A 547 41.23 7.48 -3.92
N LEU A 548 40.13 8.10 -4.36
CA LEU A 548 39.17 7.48 -5.28
C LEU A 548 39.75 7.19 -6.67
N GLY A 549 40.72 7.99 -7.12
CA GLY A 549 41.28 7.89 -8.48
C GLY A 549 42.11 6.64 -8.76
N ALA A 550 42.62 5.96 -7.72
CA ALA A 550 43.44 4.76 -7.86
C ALA A 550 42.61 3.50 -8.22
N GLY A 551 41.33 3.47 -7.85
CA GLY A 551 40.45 2.30 -8.00
C GLY A 551 40.98 1.04 -7.27
N ALA A 552 40.27 -0.08 -7.43
CA ALA A 552 40.68 -1.39 -6.92
C ALA A 552 41.10 -2.31 -8.08
N ASN A 553 42.03 -3.25 -7.85
CA ASN A 553 42.44 -4.29 -8.79
C ASN A 553 42.95 -3.80 -10.17
N GLY A 554 43.63 -2.66 -10.22
CA GLY A 554 44.24 -2.15 -11.46
C GLY A 554 43.25 -1.50 -12.45
N ARG A 555 41.96 -1.37 -12.07
CA ARG A 555 40.95 -0.62 -12.84
C ARG A 555 40.80 0.79 -12.28
N ARG A 556 41.06 1.81 -13.11
CA ARG A 556 40.81 3.22 -12.75
C ARG A 556 39.31 3.45 -12.59
N ARG A 557 38.88 3.91 -11.40
CA ARG A 557 37.50 4.27 -11.08
C ARG A 557 37.17 5.64 -11.67
N ARG A 558 36.01 5.78 -12.32
CA ARG A 558 35.51 7.06 -12.82
C ARG A 558 34.49 7.64 -11.84
N VAL A 559 34.51 8.96 -11.68
CA VAL A 559 33.59 9.70 -10.81
C VAL A 559 32.91 10.80 -11.62
N LEU A 560 31.58 10.76 -11.69
CA LEU A 560 30.78 11.86 -12.24
C LEU A 560 30.16 12.61 -11.06
N ILE A 561 30.34 13.92 -11.02
CA ILE A 561 29.68 14.80 -10.05
C ILE A 561 28.73 15.70 -10.81
N ALA A 562 27.42 15.61 -10.53
CA ALA A 562 26.44 16.51 -11.12
C ALA A 562 25.80 17.37 -10.04
N THR A 563 25.62 18.66 -10.30
CA THR A 563 24.95 19.58 -9.38
C THR A 563 24.12 20.63 -10.11
N GLY A 564 23.13 21.20 -9.43
CA GLY A 564 22.32 22.31 -9.92
C GLY A 564 23.05 23.65 -9.79
N GLU A 565 22.84 24.54 -10.76
CA GLU A 565 23.32 25.93 -10.74
C GLU A 565 22.80 26.71 -9.51
N GLU A 566 21.61 26.36 -9.01
CA GLU A 566 20.99 26.98 -7.83
C GLU A 566 21.02 26.07 -6.59
N ASP A 567 21.82 25.00 -6.58
CA ASP A 567 21.94 24.08 -5.43
C ASP A 567 22.69 24.75 -4.27
N LYS A 568 21.98 25.02 -3.16
CA LYS A 568 22.55 25.64 -1.95
C LYS A 568 23.21 24.65 -1.00
N VAL A 569 22.90 23.36 -1.12
CA VAL A 569 23.50 22.30 -0.29
C VAL A 569 24.83 21.89 -0.89
N SER A 570 24.88 21.82 -2.23
CA SER A 570 26.04 21.35 -3.00
C SER A 570 26.36 22.28 -4.17
N PRO A 571 26.72 23.54 -3.91
CA PRO A 571 26.92 24.53 -4.97
C PRO A 571 28.04 24.11 -5.94
N PRO A 572 28.02 24.59 -7.20
CA PRO A 572 29.02 24.26 -8.22
C PRO A 572 30.47 24.36 -7.72
N GLU A 573 30.81 25.41 -6.97
CA GLU A 573 32.18 25.62 -6.47
C GLU A 573 32.61 24.54 -5.46
N LEU A 574 31.66 23.94 -4.72
CA LEU A 574 31.96 22.80 -3.85
C LEU A 574 32.21 21.54 -4.68
N CYS A 575 31.39 21.30 -5.70
CA CYS A 575 31.52 20.13 -6.57
C CYS A 575 32.81 20.18 -7.41
N GLU A 576 33.22 21.36 -7.87
CA GLU A 576 34.51 21.60 -8.52
C GLU A 576 35.68 21.27 -7.58
N LYS A 577 35.63 21.70 -6.31
CA LYS A 577 36.64 21.33 -5.31
C LYS A 577 36.74 19.82 -5.07
N TYR A 578 35.62 19.11 -5.09
CA TYR A 578 35.66 17.64 -5.05
C TYR A 578 36.40 17.08 -6.26
N ALA A 579 36.10 17.55 -7.47
CA ALA A 579 36.78 17.09 -8.69
C ALA A 579 38.27 17.44 -8.73
N GLU A 580 38.65 18.65 -8.30
CA GLU A 580 40.05 19.06 -8.18
C GLU A 580 40.85 18.12 -7.26
N ARG A 581 40.27 17.73 -6.12
CA ARG A 581 40.89 16.78 -5.18
C ARG A 581 40.97 15.35 -5.74
N ILE A 582 39.96 14.90 -6.47
CA ILE A 582 39.93 13.57 -7.09
C ILE A 582 40.88 13.47 -8.30
N GLY A 583 41.11 14.58 -9.01
CA GLY A 583 41.96 14.67 -10.20
C GLY A 583 41.27 14.18 -11.47
N GLU A 584 42.03 13.69 -12.45
CA GLU A 584 41.53 13.34 -13.80
C GLU A 584 40.45 12.23 -13.84
N ALA A 585 40.20 11.56 -12.71
CA ALA A 585 39.15 10.56 -12.59
C ALA A 585 37.75 11.18 -12.42
N ALA A 586 37.65 12.47 -12.11
CA ALA A 586 36.40 13.18 -11.88
C ALA A 586 35.99 14.09 -13.05
N GLU A 587 34.70 14.10 -13.36
CA GLU A 587 34.05 15.03 -14.28
C GLU A 587 32.90 15.74 -13.56
N VAL A 588 32.77 17.06 -13.77
CA VAL A 588 31.69 17.87 -13.16
C VAL A 588 30.69 18.31 -14.23
N VAL A 589 29.40 18.15 -13.94
CA VAL A 589 28.29 18.63 -14.77
C VAL A 589 27.41 19.58 -13.96
N VAL A 590 27.25 20.81 -14.43
CA VAL A 590 26.35 21.81 -13.82
C VAL A 590 25.05 21.89 -14.62
N LEU A 591 23.93 21.63 -13.96
CA LEU A 591 22.57 21.64 -14.52
C LEU A 591 21.96 23.04 -14.39
N LYS A 592 21.60 23.66 -15.52
CA LYS A 592 21.16 25.06 -15.56
C LYS A 592 19.74 25.25 -15.03
N GLY A 593 19.58 26.24 -14.16
CA GLY A 593 18.28 26.54 -13.52
C GLY A 593 17.73 25.37 -12.72
N THR A 594 18.59 24.56 -12.12
CA THR A 594 18.25 23.37 -11.33
C THR A 594 18.68 23.59 -9.89
N GLY A 595 17.84 23.22 -8.93
CA GLY A 595 18.14 23.26 -7.50
C GLY A 595 18.77 21.96 -7.02
N HIS A 596 18.54 21.64 -5.74
CA HIS A 596 19.12 20.47 -5.08
C HIS A 596 18.43 19.15 -5.47
N TRP A 597 17.19 19.19 -5.97
CA TRP A 597 16.40 18.00 -6.27
C TRP A 597 16.54 17.60 -7.74
N HIS A 598 17.79 17.40 -8.16
CA HIS A 598 18.21 17.24 -9.57
C HIS A 598 17.29 16.36 -10.43
N VAL A 599 16.94 15.16 -9.96
CA VAL A 599 16.13 14.20 -10.75
C VAL A 599 14.68 14.69 -10.91
N TYR A 600 14.11 15.32 -9.90
CA TYR A 600 12.74 15.87 -9.96
C TYR A 600 12.69 17.20 -10.73
N GLU A 601 13.76 17.98 -10.69
CA GLU A 601 13.81 19.30 -11.31
C GLU A 601 14.24 19.27 -12.78
N ASP A 602 15.22 18.43 -13.14
CA ASP A 602 15.81 18.34 -14.49
C ASP A 602 16.23 16.91 -14.84
N LEU A 603 15.24 16.03 -15.01
CA LEU A 603 15.44 14.63 -15.37
C LEU A 603 16.26 14.47 -16.66
N GLU A 604 16.01 15.30 -17.68
CA GLU A 604 16.72 15.21 -18.96
C GLU A 604 18.20 15.56 -18.81
N GLY A 605 18.52 16.63 -18.09
CA GLY A 605 19.88 17.03 -17.77
C GLY A 605 20.63 15.94 -16.99
N VAL A 606 20.00 15.36 -15.96
CA VAL A 606 20.57 14.24 -15.20
C VAL A 606 20.77 13.01 -16.08
N ALA A 607 19.78 12.62 -16.88
CA ALA A 607 19.88 11.47 -17.79
C ALA A 607 21.04 11.66 -18.78
N LYS A 608 21.19 12.86 -19.35
CA LYS A 608 22.31 13.19 -20.24
C LYS A 608 23.66 13.07 -19.54
N ALA A 609 23.78 13.57 -18.30
CA ALA A 609 25.00 13.46 -17.51
C ALA A 609 25.36 12.00 -17.21
N VAL A 610 24.40 11.21 -16.71
CA VAL A 610 24.59 9.79 -16.36
C VAL A 610 24.96 8.95 -17.59
N LYS A 611 24.37 9.24 -18.75
CA LYS A 611 24.63 8.53 -20.01
C LYS A 611 26.09 8.62 -20.47
N LEU A 612 26.83 9.67 -20.09
CA LEU A 612 28.26 9.82 -20.39
C LEU A 612 29.09 8.66 -19.82
N LEU A 613 28.68 8.14 -18.66
CA LEU A 613 29.43 7.13 -17.93
C LEU A 613 28.95 5.71 -18.24
N VAL A 614 27.64 5.52 -18.44
CA VAL A 614 26.97 4.21 -18.61
C VAL A 614 27.20 3.59 -20.01
N ARG A 615 27.20 4.37 -21.11
CA ARG A 615 27.33 3.82 -22.49
C ARG A 615 28.75 3.42 -22.92
N ARG A 616 29.80 3.92 -22.27
CA ARG A 616 31.20 3.66 -22.68
C ARG A 616 31.73 2.26 -22.33
N SER A 617 30.92 1.41 -21.72
CA SER A 617 31.35 0.09 -21.23
C SER A 617 30.71 -1.11 -21.97
N ALA A 618 29.98 -0.89 -23.08
CA ALA A 618 29.15 -1.92 -23.74
C ALA A 618 29.70 -2.47 -25.08
N ALA A 619 31.01 -2.38 -25.32
CA ALA A 619 31.64 -3.07 -26.46
C ALA A 619 32.25 -4.39 -25.98
N VAL A 620 31.56 -5.52 -26.24
CA VAL A 620 32.08 -6.87 -26.54
C VAL A 620 31.03 -7.96 -26.24
N ALA A 621 30.87 -8.86 -27.22
CA ALA A 621 30.34 -10.23 -27.20
C ALA A 621 28.82 -10.48 -27.33
N GLY A 622 28.48 -11.34 -28.31
CA GLY A 622 27.38 -12.31 -28.18
C GLY A 622 26.33 -12.26 -29.29
N SER A 623 26.55 -13.03 -30.37
CA SER A 623 25.58 -13.28 -31.43
C SER A 623 24.36 -14.07 -30.93
N HIS A 624 23.25 -13.39 -30.69
CA HIS A 624 21.92 -13.96 -30.82
C HIS A 624 21.22 -13.22 -31.94
N THR A 625 20.62 -13.97 -32.86
CA THR A 625 19.86 -13.45 -34.00
C THR A 625 18.70 -12.60 -33.48
N GLN A 626 18.97 -11.30 -33.37
CA GLN A 626 18.01 -10.28 -33.02
C GLN A 626 17.16 -10.07 -34.26
N TRP A 627 15.92 -10.57 -34.26
CA TRP A 627 14.94 -10.16 -35.26
C TRP A 627 14.69 -8.67 -35.04
N GLN A 628 15.19 -7.86 -35.97
CA GLN A 628 14.78 -6.47 -36.12
C GLN A 628 13.47 -6.47 -36.91
N PRO A 629 12.42 -5.76 -36.47
CA PRO A 629 11.31 -5.46 -37.37
C PRO A 629 11.85 -4.61 -38.51
N GLU A 630 11.66 -5.06 -39.76
CA GLU A 630 11.91 -4.18 -40.90
C GLU A 630 10.98 -2.96 -40.80
N PRO A 631 11.50 -1.73 -40.97
CA PRO A 631 10.70 -0.53 -40.91
C PRO A 631 9.99 -0.30 -42.25
N ASP A 632 9.01 -1.14 -42.59
CA ASP A 632 8.01 -0.79 -43.60
C ASP A 632 6.82 -0.11 -42.91
N SER A 633 7.07 1.10 -42.40
CA SER A 633 6.04 1.99 -41.86
C SER A 633 5.06 2.52 -42.93
N GLU A 634 5.16 2.04 -44.18
CA GLU A 634 4.30 2.39 -45.31
C GLU A 634 3.23 1.35 -45.65
N ALA A 635 3.30 0.12 -45.12
CA ALA A 635 2.41 -0.98 -45.52
C ALA A 635 0.96 -0.87 -44.96
N PHE A 636 -0.02 -1.19 -45.80
CA PHE A 636 -1.44 -1.29 -45.44
C PHE A 636 -1.65 -2.38 -44.36
N PRO A 637 -2.52 -2.18 -43.33
CA PRO A 637 -2.74 -3.16 -42.27
C PRO A 637 -3.15 -4.52 -42.83
N ARG A 638 -2.40 -5.58 -42.51
CA ARG A 638 -2.60 -6.89 -43.15
C ARG A 638 -3.86 -7.58 -42.64
N ASN A 639 -4.19 -7.35 -41.38
CA ASN A 639 -5.28 -8.02 -40.68
C ASN A 639 -6.68 -7.69 -41.21
N ILE A 640 -6.87 -6.55 -41.90
CA ILE A 640 -8.18 -6.21 -42.48
C ILE A 640 -8.62 -7.20 -43.56
N ALA A 641 -7.67 -7.72 -44.36
CA ALA A 641 -7.96 -8.73 -45.37
C ALA A 641 -8.39 -10.05 -44.72
N TYR A 642 -7.79 -10.41 -43.59
CA TYR A 642 -8.11 -11.62 -42.84
C TYR A 642 -9.51 -11.53 -42.22
N ILE A 643 -9.83 -10.38 -41.60
CA ILE A 643 -11.14 -10.09 -41.01
C ILE A 643 -12.23 -10.13 -42.09
N ASN A 644 -12.01 -9.48 -43.24
CA ASN A 644 -12.98 -9.48 -44.34
C ASN A 644 -13.18 -10.86 -44.98
N ASN A 645 -12.22 -11.78 -44.81
CA ASN A 645 -12.28 -13.14 -45.35
C ASN A 645 -12.87 -14.15 -44.35
N LEU A 646 -13.35 -13.70 -43.18
CA LEU A 646 -14.12 -14.56 -42.28
C LEU A 646 -15.42 -15.01 -42.97
N GLN A 647 -15.69 -16.30 -42.88
CA GLN A 647 -16.85 -16.99 -43.43
C GLN A 647 -17.52 -17.75 -42.29
N LEU A 648 -17.95 -16.99 -41.28
CA LEU A 648 -18.74 -17.52 -40.16
C LEU A 648 -20.08 -18.04 -40.68
N ASP A 649 -20.59 -19.11 -40.06
CA ASP A 649 -21.84 -19.73 -40.50
C ASP A 649 -23.03 -18.74 -40.36
N PRO A 650 -23.69 -18.34 -41.47
CA PRO A 650 -24.81 -17.42 -41.43
C PRO A 650 -26.01 -17.94 -40.61
N GLU A 651 -26.17 -19.27 -40.46
CA GLU A 651 -27.21 -19.86 -39.61
C GLU A 651 -27.03 -19.48 -38.14
N LEU A 652 -25.81 -19.16 -37.71
CA LEU A 652 -25.45 -18.80 -36.35
C LEU A 652 -25.52 -17.28 -36.08
N GLN A 653 -26.08 -16.50 -37.01
CA GLN A 653 -26.26 -15.06 -36.84
C GLN A 653 -27.06 -14.76 -35.56
N PRO A 654 -26.48 -14.01 -34.60
CA PRO A 654 -27.19 -13.64 -33.38
C PRO A 654 -28.44 -12.81 -33.68
N LYS A 655 -29.39 -12.83 -32.73
CA LYS A 655 -30.57 -11.96 -32.78
C LYS A 655 -30.11 -10.51 -32.97
N LYS A 656 -30.76 -9.79 -33.89
CA LYS A 656 -30.49 -8.37 -34.10
C LYS A 656 -31.01 -7.55 -32.93
N TYR A 657 -30.09 -7.01 -32.14
CA TYR A 657 -30.38 -6.08 -31.06
C TYR A 657 -30.13 -4.64 -31.50
N GLU A 658 -31.06 -3.75 -31.17
CA GLU A 658 -30.93 -2.31 -31.40
C GLU A 658 -31.09 -1.57 -30.08
N ILE A 659 -30.31 -0.50 -29.94
CA ILE A 659 -30.37 0.37 -28.77
C ILE A 659 -31.45 1.42 -29.02
N SER A 660 -32.40 1.52 -28.10
CA SER A 660 -33.51 2.45 -28.18
C SER A 660 -33.16 3.83 -27.60
N GLY A 661 -33.92 4.85 -28.00
CA GLY A 661 -33.91 6.17 -27.35
C GLY A 661 -33.14 7.27 -28.09
N THR A 662 -32.67 7.02 -29.32
CA THR A 662 -32.12 8.09 -30.18
C THR A 662 -33.24 8.70 -31.03
N HIS A 663 -33.42 10.03 -30.94
CA HIS A 663 -34.43 10.71 -31.76
C HIS A 663 -33.98 10.76 -33.23
N PRO A 664 -34.84 10.47 -34.23
CA PRO A 664 -34.48 10.50 -35.65
C PRO A 664 -33.93 11.86 -36.12
N ASP A 665 -34.46 12.95 -35.57
CA ASP A 665 -34.00 14.32 -35.88
C ASP A 665 -32.73 14.75 -35.11
N SER A 666 -32.13 13.86 -34.30
CA SER A 666 -30.87 14.15 -33.60
C SER A 666 -29.76 14.39 -34.62
N ARG A 667 -29.00 15.48 -34.47
CA ARG A 667 -27.88 15.82 -35.37
C ARG A 667 -26.63 16.16 -34.58
N ILE A 668 -25.53 15.48 -34.89
CA ILE A 668 -24.19 15.77 -34.34
C ILE A 668 -23.22 15.98 -35.49
N LEU A 669 -22.46 17.06 -35.44
CA LEU A 669 -21.46 17.42 -36.46
C LEU A 669 -20.07 17.52 -35.82
N PHE A 670 -19.14 16.66 -36.24
CA PHE A 670 -17.71 16.79 -35.96
C PHE A 670 -17.03 17.55 -37.09
N VAL A 671 -16.21 18.54 -36.74
CA VAL A 671 -15.61 19.47 -37.71
C VAL A 671 -14.09 19.46 -37.62
N GLY A 672 -13.38 19.21 -38.70
CA GLY A 672 -11.92 19.25 -38.76
C GLY A 672 -11.26 18.21 -37.85
N VAL A 673 -11.77 16.98 -37.91
CA VAL A 673 -11.23 15.82 -37.19
C VAL A 673 -10.29 15.00 -38.07
N LYS A 674 -9.30 14.35 -37.46
CA LYS A 674 -8.48 13.33 -38.12
C LYS A 674 -9.24 12.00 -38.03
N ILE A 675 -9.83 11.54 -39.13
CA ILE A 675 -10.69 10.37 -39.18
C ILE A 675 -9.84 9.11 -39.34
N LEU A 676 -9.88 8.21 -38.36
CA LEU A 676 -9.38 6.84 -38.44
C LEU A 676 -10.59 5.90 -38.58
N ASP A 677 -10.90 5.50 -39.81
CA ASP A 677 -12.20 4.88 -40.17
C ASP A 677 -12.25 3.36 -40.02
N SER A 678 -11.15 2.73 -39.58
CA SER A 678 -11.00 1.27 -39.42
C SER A 678 -11.15 0.46 -40.72
N THR A 679 -10.94 1.09 -41.89
CA THR A 679 -10.92 0.40 -43.20
C THR A 679 -9.53 -0.07 -43.63
N GLY A 680 -8.50 0.30 -42.86
CA GLY A 680 -7.09 0.18 -43.25
C GLY A 680 -6.54 1.42 -43.95
N ARG A 681 -7.40 2.37 -44.34
CA ARG A 681 -6.98 3.69 -44.85
C ARG A 681 -6.25 4.46 -43.74
N ARG A 682 -5.16 5.15 -44.09
CA ARG A 682 -4.46 6.06 -43.17
C ARG A 682 -5.40 7.17 -42.71
N PRO A 683 -5.21 7.73 -41.51
CA PRO A 683 -6.09 8.79 -41.05
C PRO A 683 -6.07 10.01 -41.99
N TYR A 684 -7.24 10.58 -42.25
CA TYR A 684 -7.42 11.72 -43.14
C TYR A 684 -8.24 12.82 -42.46
N LEU A 685 -8.04 14.07 -42.86
CA LEU A 685 -8.78 15.20 -42.28
C LEU A 685 -10.17 15.29 -42.94
N GLY A 686 -11.20 15.53 -42.14
CA GLY A 686 -12.53 15.77 -42.66
C GLY A 686 -13.55 16.10 -41.58
N ASP A 687 -14.80 16.16 -42.00
CA ASP A 687 -15.95 16.37 -41.14
C ASP A 687 -16.82 15.10 -41.09
N VAL A 688 -17.58 14.92 -40.01
CA VAL A 688 -18.48 13.79 -39.85
C VAL A 688 -19.82 14.26 -39.33
N LEU A 689 -20.89 13.95 -40.08
CA LEU A 689 -22.27 14.20 -39.71
C LEU A 689 -22.92 12.89 -39.27
N ILE A 690 -23.57 12.95 -38.10
CA ILE A 690 -24.42 11.90 -37.56
C ILE A 690 -25.85 12.44 -37.56
N GLU A 691 -26.76 11.66 -38.15
CA GLU A 691 -28.20 11.92 -38.10
C GLU A 691 -28.93 10.69 -37.55
N GLY A 692 -29.77 10.92 -36.54
CA GLY A 692 -30.34 9.85 -35.74
C GLY A 692 -29.24 8.97 -35.16
N GLU A 693 -29.24 7.71 -35.56
CA GLU A 693 -28.36 6.65 -35.02
C GLU A 693 -27.13 6.37 -35.88
N ARG A 694 -27.00 7.00 -37.06
CA ARG A 694 -26.03 6.59 -38.09
C ARG A 694 -25.18 7.75 -38.58
N PHE A 695 -23.97 7.43 -39.04
CA PHE A 695 -23.17 8.37 -39.82
C PHE A 695 -23.89 8.62 -41.16
N SER A 696 -24.29 9.85 -41.43
CA SER A 696 -24.95 10.20 -42.70
C SER A 696 -23.97 10.76 -43.74
N ALA A 697 -22.91 11.44 -43.30
CA ALA A 697 -21.80 11.88 -44.15
C ALA A 697 -20.47 11.81 -43.40
N VAL A 698 -19.40 11.44 -44.10
CA VAL A 698 -18.03 11.30 -43.60
C VAL A 698 -17.08 11.91 -44.63
N GLU A 699 -16.01 12.56 -44.17
CA GLU A 699 -15.04 13.32 -44.98
C GLU A 699 -15.63 14.66 -45.48
N GLU A 700 -16.62 14.60 -46.38
CA GLU A 700 -17.30 15.75 -46.94
C GLU A 700 -18.77 15.80 -46.49
N VAL A 701 -19.13 16.84 -45.73
CA VAL A 701 -20.50 17.04 -45.22
C VAL A 701 -21.27 18.05 -46.09
N PRO A 702 -22.38 17.66 -46.75
CA PRO A 702 -23.21 18.58 -47.51
C PRO A 702 -23.83 19.68 -46.64
N ASN A 703 -23.93 20.91 -47.17
CA ASN A 703 -24.53 22.06 -46.47
C ASN A 703 -23.90 22.34 -45.09
N ARG A 704 -22.62 22.00 -44.91
CA ARG A 704 -21.86 22.19 -43.66
C ARG A 704 -22.04 23.56 -43.03
N ASP A 705 -21.94 24.63 -43.82
CA ASP A 705 -22.03 26.01 -43.31
C ASP A 705 -23.42 26.39 -42.80
N ASP A 706 -24.48 25.72 -43.29
CA ASP A 706 -25.83 25.87 -42.78
C ASP A 706 -26.04 25.03 -41.52
N LEU A 707 -25.49 23.80 -41.48
CA LEU A 707 -25.49 22.94 -40.29
C LEU A 707 -24.76 23.58 -39.11
N LEU A 708 -23.65 24.29 -39.36
CA LEU A 708 -22.92 25.06 -38.35
C LEU A 708 -23.74 26.21 -37.73
N LYS A 709 -24.75 26.71 -38.45
CA LYS A 709 -25.63 27.80 -38.00
C LYS A 709 -26.94 27.29 -37.39
N ASP A 710 -27.31 26.02 -37.61
CA ASP A 710 -28.54 25.45 -37.06
C ASP A 710 -28.36 25.13 -35.57
N PRO A 711 -29.09 25.82 -34.66
CA PRO A 711 -28.95 25.60 -33.22
C PRO A 711 -29.40 24.20 -32.76
N ARG A 712 -30.05 23.42 -33.63
CA ARG A 712 -30.46 22.03 -33.35
C ARG A 712 -29.33 21.03 -33.59
N VAL A 713 -28.24 21.44 -34.25
CA VAL A 713 -27.08 20.58 -34.53
C VAL A 713 -26.06 20.73 -33.41
N ARG A 714 -25.66 19.62 -32.78
CA ARG A 714 -24.58 19.62 -31.79
C ARG A 714 -23.23 19.59 -32.50
N VAL A 715 -22.48 20.67 -32.43
CA VAL A 715 -21.19 20.80 -33.14
C VAL A 715 -20.01 20.55 -32.20
N PHE A 716 -19.11 19.65 -32.60
CA PHE A 716 -17.84 19.38 -31.92
C PHE A 716 -16.65 19.71 -32.82
N GLN A 717 -15.70 20.48 -32.29
CA GLN A 717 -14.54 20.96 -33.04
C GLN A 717 -13.37 19.99 -32.91
N GLY A 718 -12.94 19.33 -33.98
CA GLY A 718 -11.86 18.35 -33.96
C GLY A 718 -10.53 18.91 -33.47
N ARG A 719 -10.10 20.09 -33.95
CA ARG A 719 -8.84 20.74 -33.54
C ARG A 719 -7.60 19.81 -33.64
N GLY A 720 -7.57 18.94 -34.66
CA GLY A 720 -6.49 17.97 -34.86
C GLY A 720 -6.60 16.68 -34.06
N ARG A 721 -7.68 16.50 -33.27
CA ARG A 721 -7.98 15.26 -32.54
C ARG A 721 -8.44 14.16 -33.48
N THR A 722 -8.22 12.91 -33.08
CA THR A 722 -8.54 11.73 -33.88
C THR A 722 -9.94 11.23 -33.57
N LEU A 723 -10.81 11.18 -34.57
CA LEU A 723 -12.11 10.52 -34.48
C LEU A 723 -11.97 9.09 -35.00
N MET A 724 -12.31 8.10 -34.18
CA MET A 724 -12.24 6.69 -34.53
C MET A 724 -13.50 5.93 -34.08
N SER A 725 -13.72 4.74 -34.66
CA SER A 725 -14.81 3.86 -34.21
C SER A 725 -14.68 3.59 -32.71
N GLY A 726 -15.81 3.40 -32.03
CA GLY A 726 -15.81 2.88 -30.67
C GLY A 726 -15.10 1.52 -30.62
N LEU A 727 -14.36 1.28 -29.54
CA LEU A 727 -13.59 0.06 -29.34
C LEU A 727 -14.52 -1.11 -29.01
N GLY A 728 -14.00 -2.32 -29.12
CA GLY A 728 -14.69 -3.52 -28.73
C GLY A 728 -13.78 -4.54 -28.07
N ASP A 729 -14.42 -5.44 -27.34
CA ASP A 729 -13.78 -6.49 -26.56
C ASP A 729 -14.39 -7.86 -26.92
N GLY A 730 -13.52 -8.83 -27.25
CA GLY A 730 -13.90 -10.17 -27.68
C GLY A 730 -14.07 -11.19 -26.54
N HIS A 731 -13.73 -10.83 -25.30
CA HIS A 731 -13.71 -11.72 -24.13
C HIS A 731 -14.21 -10.96 -22.89
N THR A 732 -15.50 -10.64 -22.89
CA THR A 732 -16.08 -9.75 -21.87
C THR A 732 -16.78 -10.50 -20.75
N HIS A 733 -16.53 -10.10 -19.50
CA HIS A 733 -17.27 -10.54 -18.32
C HIS A 733 -17.92 -9.33 -17.62
N PHE A 734 -19.22 -9.09 -17.80
CA PHE A 734 -19.88 -8.03 -17.01
C PHE A 734 -20.10 -8.42 -15.56
N THR A 735 -20.21 -9.71 -15.30
CA THR A 735 -20.63 -10.24 -13.99
C THR A 735 -19.45 -10.53 -13.07
N TRP A 736 -18.21 -10.45 -13.56
CA TRP A 736 -17.01 -10.72 -12.75
C TRP A 736 -16.47 -9.39 -12.25
N ASN A 737 -16.89 -8.93 -11.06
CA ASN A 737 -16.80 -7.50 -10.70
C ASN A 737 -16.34 -7.23 -9.26
N GLY A 738 -15.62 -8.17 -8.65
CA GLY A 738 -15.27 -8.09 -7.23
C GLY A 738 -13.87 -8.57 -6.84
N GLY A 739 -13.02 -9.01 -7.78
CA GLY A 739 -11.69 -9.53 -7.49
C GLY A 739 -11.68 -10.92 -6.82
N ASP A 740 -12.59 -11.17 -5.88
CA ASP A 740 -12.89 -12.47 -5.30
C ASP A 740 -14.04 -13.15 -6.05
N LEU A 741 -13.68 -14.09 -6.93
CA LEU A 741 -14.66 -14.84 -7.72
C LEU A 741 -15.52 -15.79 -6.87
N ASN A 742 -15.04 -16.27 -5.73
CA ASN A 742 -15.83 -17.18 -4.87
C ASN A 742 -17.04 -16.44 -4.30
N ARG A 743 -16.83 -15.19 -3.87
CA ARG A 743 -17.89 -14.31 -3.37
C ARG A 743 -18.97 -14.04 -4.42
N LEU A 744 -18.63 -14.02 -5.71
CA LEU A 744 -19.64 -13.88 -6.78
C LEU A 744 -20.62 -15.05 -6.81
N GLY A 745 -20.20 -16.24 -6.37
CA GLY A 745 -21.09 -17.38 -6.16
C GLY A 745 -22.11 -17.14 -5.05
N GLU A 746 -21.74 -16.39 -4.02
CA GLU A 746 -22.53 -16.16 -2.79
C GLU A 746 -23.49 -14.96 -2.88
N LEU A 747 -23.25 -14.02 -3.79
CA LEU A 747 -24.13 -12.85 -3.96
C LEU A 747 -25.52 -13.28 -4.45
N ASP A 748 -26.56 -12.66 -3.91
CA ASP A 748 -27.91 -12.77 -4.46
C ASP A 748 -28.00 -12.01 -5.81
N VAL A 749 -28.97 -12.41 -6.64
CA VAL A 749 -29.05 -11.95 -8.05
C VAL A 749 -29.30 -10.44 -8.12
N GLU A 750 -30.05 -9.89 -7.17
CA GLU A 750 -30.41 -8.48 -7.05
C GLU A 750 -29.19 -7.58 -6.79
N GLU A 751 -28.32 -7.96 -5.86
CA GLU A 751 -27.07 -7.26 -5.58
C GLU A 751 -26.12 -7.40 -6.77
N HIS A 752 -26.05 -8.59 -7.35
CA HIS A 752 -25.12 -8.88 -8.42
C HIS A 752 -25.44 -8.08 -9.69
N VAL A 753 -26.73 -7.95 -10.05
CA VAL A 753 -27.11 -7.17 -11.24
C VAL A 753 -26.72 -5.70 -11.11
N LEU A 754 -26.76 -5.10 -9.91
CA LEU A 754 -26.31 -3.72 -9.71
C LEU A 754 -24.82 -3.54 -10.00
N LEU A 755 -24.00 -4.55 -9.67
CA LEU A 755 -22.58 -4.55 -10.00
C LEU A 755 -22.35 -4.81 -11.50
N THR A 756 -23.14 -5.70 -12.11
CA THR A 756 -23.10 -5.98 -13.55
C THR A 756 -23.40 -4.74 -14.40
N VAL A 757 -24.39 -3.93 -13.98
CA VAL A 757 -24.70 -2.64 -14.63
C VAL A 757 -23.51 -1.67 -14.55
N LYS A 758 -22.82 -1.61 -13.41
CA LYS A 758 -21.62 -0.76 -13.25
C LYS A 758 -20.48 -1.21 -14.16
N SER A 759 -20.25 -2.51 -14.30
CA SER A 759 -19.25 -3.04 -15.24
C SER A 759 -19.58 -2.67 -16.69
N ALA A 760 -20.84 -2.85 -17.10
CA ALA A 760 -21.28 -2.47 -18.45
C ALA A 760 -21.10 -0.96 -18.72
N GLN A 761 -21.47 -0.11 -17.77
CA GLN A 761 -21.24 1.33 -17.86
C GLN A 761 -19.75 1.65 -17.93
N CYS A 762 -18.91 0.96 -17.15
CA CYS A 762 -17.46 1.17 -17.15
C CYS A 762 -16.82 0.86 -18.50
N PHE A 763 -17.23 -0.22 -19.19
CA PHE A 763 -16.81 -0.47 -20.58
C PHE A 763 -17.12 0.73 -21.49
N LEU A 764 -18.34 1.26 -21.42
CA LEU A 764 -18.74 2.40 -22.24
C LEU A 764 -17.97 3.69 -21.88
N ASP A 765 -17.75 3.94 -20.59
CA ASP A 765 -16.95 5.08 -20.10
C ASP A 765 -15.48 5.04 -20.56
N SER A 766 -14.96 3.83 -20.79
CA SER A 766 -13.64 3.53 -21.34
C SER A 766 -13.58 3.56 -22.88
N GLY A 767 -14.68 3.92 -23.56
CA GLY A 767 -14.70 4.02 -25.03
C GLY A 767 -15.00 2.72 -25.77
N TYR A 768 -15.40 1.66 -25.04
CA TYR A 768 -15.81 0.39 -25.63
C TYR A 768 -17.31 0.41 -25.89
N THR A 769 -17.72 0.25 -27.14
CA THR A 769 -19.12 0.29 -27.59
C THR A 769 -19.64 -1.06 -28.08
N MET A 770 -18.77 -2.08 -28.14
CA MET A 770 -19.08 -3.43 -28.60
C MET A 770 -18.42 -4.48 -27.69
N CYS A 771 -19.19 -5.44 -27.19
CA CYS A 771 -18.65 -6.48 -26.32
C CYS A 771 -19.23 -7.85 -26.70
N PHE A 772 -18.37 -8.87 -26.76
CA PHE A 772 -18.76 -10.26 -26.91
C PHE A 772 -18.63 -10.96 -25.55
N GLY A 773 -19.76 -11.40 -24.99
CA GLY A 773 -19.78 -12.04 -23.68
C GLY A 773 -19.04 -13.37 -23.68
N ALA A 774 -18.22 -13.60 -22.65
CA ALA A 774 -17.37 -14.78 -22.50
C ALA A 774 -17.85 -15.76 -21.43
N ALA A 775 -18.37 -15.27 -20.30
CA ALA A 775 -19.10 -16.06 -19.31
C ALA A 775 -19.89 -15.16 -18.36
N ALA A 776 -21.09 -15.61 -17.99
CA ALA A 776 -21.86 -15.03 -16.89
C ALA A 776 -21.57 -15.77 -15.57
N ALA A 777 -21.60 -15.07 -14.44
CA ALA A 777 -21.44 -15.68 -13.13
C ALA A 777 -22.71 -16.44 -12.67
N LYS A 778 -23.87 -16.00 -13.13
CA LYS A 778 -25.19 -16.57 -12.81
C LYS A 778 -26.12 -16.48 -14.00
N ASP A 779 -27.20 -17.25 -13.95
CA ASP A 779 -28.24 -17.21 -14.97
C ASP A 779 -28.87 -15.82 -15.05
N ARG A 780 -29.27 -15.44 -16.25
CA ARG A 780 -29.99 -14.20 -16.59
C ARG A 780 -29.24 -12.88 -16.41
N LEU A 781 -28.17 -12.76 -15.62
CA LEU A 781 -27.51 -11.45 -15.38
C LEU A 781 -27.11 -10.74 -16.67
N ASP A 782 -26.36 -11.44 -17.54
CA ASP A 782 -25.93 -10.93 -18.85
C ASP A 782 -27.12 -10.55 -19.73
N VAL A 783 -28.14 -11.41 -19.80
CA VAL A 783 -29.34 -11.23 -20.62
C VAL A 783 -30.15 -10.01 -20.17
N VAL A 784 -30.35 -9.85 -18.87
CA VAL A 784 -31.09 -8.73 -18.28
C VAL A 784 -30.37 -7.41 -18.54
N VAL A 785 -29.05 -7.37 -18.33
CA VAL A 785 -28.26 -6.16 -18.57
C VAL A 785 -28.19 -5.83 -20.06
N ARG A 786 -27.99 -6.82 -20.94
CA ARG A 786 -28.09 -6.65 -22.40
C ARG A 786 -29.42 -6.01 -22.80
N ASP A 787 -30.52 -6.57 -22.33
CA ASP A 787 -31.86 -6.13 -22.72
C ASP A 787 -32.18 -4.73 -22.18
N ALA A 788 -31.72 -4.39 -20.97
CA ALA A 788 -31.85 -3.04 -20.41
C ALA A 788 -30.99 -2.00 -21.18
N ILE A 789 -29.79 -2.36 -21.62
CA ILE A 789 -28.96 -1.50 -22.51
C ILE A 789 -29.70 -1.26 -23.82
N ASN A 790 -30.24 -2.32 -24.43
CA ASN A 790 -30.98 -2.22 -25.69
C ASN A 790 -32.30 -1.43 -25.54
N ALA A 791 -32.99 -1.54 -24.41
CA ALA A 791 -34.14 -0.71 -24.10
C ALA A 791 -33.75 0.77 -23.92
N GLY A 792 -32.47 1.08 -23.68
CA GLY A 792 -31.99 2.42 -23.39
C GLY A 792 -32.18 2.83 -21.93
N ASP A 793 -32.51 1.88 -21.05
CA ASP A 793 -32.77 2.10 -19.63
C ASP A 793 -31.48 2.33 -18.84
N ILE A 794 -30.37 1.72 -19.29
CA ILE A 794 -29.04 1.85 -18.68
C ILE A 794 -27.95 2.07 -19.74
N PRO A 795 -26.84 2.74 -19.40
CA PRO A 795 -25.69 2.88 -20.30
C PRO A 795 -24.89 1.57 -20.38
N GLY A 796 -24.42 1.24 -21.59
CA GLY A 796 -23.49 0.13 -21.82
C GLY A 796 -23.24 -0.11 -23.31
N PRO A 797 -22.25 -0.95 -23.66
CA PRO A 797 -21.95 -1.29 -25.05
C PRO A 797 -22.99 -2.23 -25.66
N ARG A 798 -23.00 -2.34 -26.99
CA ARG A 798 -23.73 -3.40 -27.70
C ARG A 798 -23.16 -4.74 -27.27
N TYR A 799 -23.98 -5.59 -26.66
CA TYR A 799 -23.53 -6.80 -26.00
C TYR A 799 -24.23 -8.05 -26.54
N LEU A 800 -23.48 -9.14 -26.69
CA LEU A 800 -24.03 -10.49 -26.88
C LEU A 800 -23.85 -11.27 -25.58
N ALA A 801 -24.97 -11.61 -24.95
CA ALA A 801 -25.01 -12.25 -23.64
C ALA A 801 -24.50 -13.68 -23.71
N ASN A 802 -23.72 -14.10 -22.71
CA ASN A 802 -23.25 -15.48 -22.62
C ASN A 802 -23.92 -16.22 -21.45
N ALA A 803 -23.89 -17.55 -21.54
CA ALA A 803 -24.21 -18.43 -20.44
C ALA A 803 -23.11 -18.43 -19.37
N ARG A 804 -23.39 -19.08 -18.23
CA ARG A 804 -22.33 -19.53 -17.33
C ARG A 804 -21.45 -20.55 -18.05
N GLU A 805 -20.19 -20.62 -17.66
CA GLU A 805 -19.28 -21.60 -18.24
C GLU A 805 -19.74 -23.03 -17.91
N ILE A 806 -19.80 -23.87 -18.93
CA ILE A 806 -20.05 -25.30 -18.78
C ILE A 806 -18.71 -25.98 -18.53
N VAL A 807 -18.66 -26.77 -17.45
CA VAL A 807 -17.48 -27.50 -17.00
C VAL A 807 -17.85 -28.93 -16.64
N ARG A 808 -16.92 -29.86 -16.85
CA ARG A 808 -17.03 -31.22 -16.28
C ARG A 808 -16.90 -31.19 -14.76
N THR A 809 -17.44 -32.20 -14.09
CA THR A 809 -17.33 -32.29 -12.63
C THR A 809 -15.86 -32.29 -12.19
N GLY A 810 -15.53 -31.31 -11.35
CA GLY A 810 -14.18 -31.06 -10.84
C GLY A 810 -13.22 -30.40 -11.84
N GLY A 811 -13.72 -29.84 -12.95
CA GLY A 811 -12.96 -29.02 -13.91
C GLY A 811 -13.22 -27.52 -13.77
N ASP A 812 -13.94 -27.09 -12.73
CA ASP A 812 -14.28 -25.69 -12.48
C ASP A 812 -13.07 -24.83 -12.15
N LEU A 813 -13.08 -23.59 -12.65
CA LEU A 813 -12.21 -22.53 -12.15
C LEU A 813 -12.72 -22.05 -10.80
N VAL A 814 -14.04 -21.87 -10.71
CA VAL A 814 -14.77 -21.46 -9.51
C VAL A 814 -16.13 -22.15 -9.47
N ALA A 815 -16.30 -23.10 -8.56
CA ALA A 815 -17.51 -23.91 -8.43
C ALA A 815 -18.80 -23.08 -8.32
N GLY A 816 -18.78 -21.99 -7.56
CA GLY A 816 -19.97 -21.18 -7.26
C GLY A 816 -20.58 -20.47 -8.48
N ILE A 817 -19.82 -20.32 -9.57
CA ILE A 817 -20.27 -19.65 -10.80
C ILE A 817 -20.24 -20.57 -12.02
N SER A 818 -19.76 -21.80 -11.85
CA SER A 818 -19.65 -22.84 -12.88
C SER A 818 -20.91 -23.70 -13.04
N ALA A 819 -21.22 -24.10 -14.27
CA ALA A 819 -22.31 -25.02 -14.56
C ALA A 819 -21.78 -26.41 -14.87
N PHE A 820 -21.97 -27.33 -13.92
CA PHE A 820 -21.45 -28.69 -14.04
C PHE A 820 -22.31 -29.55 -14.97
N ALA A 821 -21.66 -30.15 -15.96
CA ALA A 821 -22.25 -31.15 -16.85
C ALA A 821 -21.21 -32.17 -17.32
N ASP A 822 -21.54 -33.45 -17.20
CA ASP A 822 -20.71 -34.54 -17.71
C ASP A 822 -21.49 -35.30 -18.78
N GLY A 823 -20.79 -35.79 -19.81
CA GLY A 823 -21.38 -36.65 -20.84
C GLY A 823 -22.30 -35.94 -21.86
N PRO A 824 -22.52 -36.58 -23.02
CA PRO A 824 -23.29 -35.99 -24.12
C PRO A 824 -24.81 -36.13 -23.95
N GLU A 825 -25.32 -37.17 -23.26
CA GLU A 825 -26.74 -37.53 -23.20
C GLU A 825 -27.10 -38.25 -21.90
N ARG A 826 -28.33 -38.02 -21.40
CA ARG A 826 -28.84 -38.54 -20.12
C ARG A 826 -28.71 -40.06 -19.99
N LYS A 827 -27.69 -40.51 -19.26
CA LYS A 827 -27.51 -41.92 -18.85
C LYS A 827 -27.88 -42.18 -17.39
N HIS A 828 -27.87 -41.16 -16.54
CA HIS A 828 -28.18 -41.28 -15.11
C HIS A 828 -29.17 -40.19 -14.64
N MET A 829 -29.98 -40.51 -13.62
CA MET A 829 -31.02 -39.60 -13.08
C MET A 829 -30.48 -38.50 -12.15
N LEU A 830 -29.18 -38.49 -11.84
CA LEU A 830 -28.59 -37.66 -10.77
C LEU A 830 -27.55 -36.63 -11.27
N SER A 831 -27.22 -36.58 -12.56
CA SER A 831 -26.31 -35.60 -13.19
C SER A 831 -26.98 -34.90 -14.35
N SER A 832 -26.74 -33.58 -14.50
CA SER A 832 -27.08 -32.83 -15.71
C SER A 832 -26.05 -33.13 -16.80
N GLU A 833 -26.49 -33.30 -18.04
CA GLU A 833 -25.60 -33.60 -19.18
C GLU A 833 -25.51 -32.39 -20.11
N MET A 834 -24.46 -32.32 -20.93
CA MET A 834 -24.10 -31.10 -21.64
C MET A 834 -25.21 -30.58 -22.56
N ARG A 835 -25.90 -31.46 -23.30
CA ARG A 835 -27.03 -31.06 -24.16
C ARG A 835 -28.21 -30.47 -23.37
N GLU A 836 -28.47 -30.97 -22.15
CA GLU A 836 -29.56 -30.48 -21.30
C GLU A 836 -29.27 -29.07 -20.78
N VAL A 837 -28.04 -28.83 -20.33
CA VAL A 837 -27.59 -27.50 -19.88
C VAL A 837 -27.61 -26.48 -21.02
N ILE A 838 -27.19 -26.87 -22.22
CA ILE A 838 -27.27 -26.00 -23.40
C ILE A 838 -28.72 -25.64 -23.73
N ARG A 839 -29.64 -26.62 -23.73
CA ARG A 839 -31.06 -26.33 -23.95
C ARG A 839 -31.60 -25.34 -22.95
N HIS A 840 -31.28 -25.54 -21.67
CA HIS A 840 -31.70 -24.61 -20.62
C HIS A 840 -31.23 -23.17 -20.90
N TYR A 841 -29.94 -22.97 -21.20
CA TYR A 841 -29.43 -21.63 -21.50
C TYR A 841 -30.05 -20.99 -22.73
N VAL A 842 -30.27 -21.79 -23.78
CA VAL A 842 -30.76 -21.28 -25.05
C VAL A 842 -32.27 -21.03 -25.04
N GLU A 843 -33.05 -21.97 -24.51
CA GLU A 843 -34.51 -21.97 -24.55
C GLU A 843 -35.13 -21.23 -23.35
N ASP A 844 -34.60 -21.44 -22.15
CA ASP A 844 -35.19 -20.87 -20.92
C ASP A 844 -34.58 -19.51 -20.56
N ILE A 845 -33.26 -19.35 -20.73
CA ILE A 845 -32.54 -18.12 -20.33
C ILE A 845 -32.43 -17.10 -21.48
N GLY A 846 -32.25 -17.56 -22.72
CA GLY A 846 -32.19 -16.69 -23.90
C GLY A 846 -30.80 -16.07 -24.15
N VAL A 847 -29.73 -16.82 -23.88
CA VAL A 847 -28.35 -16.40 -24.16
C VAL A 847 -28.08 -16.31 -25.68
N ASP A 848 -27.06 -15.54 -26.07
CA ASP A 848 -26.61 -15.42 -27.46
C ASP A 848 -25.47 -16.39 -27.78
N ASN A 849 -24.61 -16.63 -26.80
CA ASN A 849 -23.49 -17.56 -26.89
C ASN A 849 -23.52 -18.57 -25.72
N VAL A 850 -22.83 -19.69 -25.91
CA VAL A 850 -22.56 -20.71 -24.88
C VAL A 850 -21.06 -20.81 -24.67
N LYS A 851 -20.63 -20.99 -23.42
CA LYS A 851 -19.23 -21.12 -23.04
C LYS A 851 -18.91 -22.54 -22.57
N LEU A 852 -17.89 -23.15 -23.18
CA LEU A 852 -17.25 -24.37 -22.68
C LEU A 852 -15.94 -24.02 -21.97
N SER A 853 -15.61 -24.75 -20.91
CA SER A 853 -14.27 -24.71 -20.32
C SER A 853 -13.62 -26.07 -20.46
N MET A 854 -12.68 -26.17 -21.41
CA MET A 854 -12.19 -27.47 -21.93
C MET A 854 -10.81 -27.83 -21.41
N SER A 855 -10.05 -26.84 -20.92
CA SER A 855 -8.72 -27.01 -20.35
C SER A 855 -8.63 -26.51 -18.90
N GLY A 856 -7.59 -26.93 -18.18
CA GLY A 856 -7.33 -26.44 -16.82
C GLY A 856 -6.85 -25.00 -16.77
N GLU A 857 -6.43 -24.57 -15.58
CA GLU A 857 -5.92 -23.23 -15.30
C GLU A 857 -4.93 -23.32 -14.13
N ASP A 858 -3.69 -22.93 -14.38
CA ASP A 858 -2.59 -23.21 -13.45
C ASP A 858 -2.72 -22.47 -12.10
N ILE A 859 -3.46 -21.34 -12.02
CA ILE A 859 -3.72 -20.64 -10.75
C ILE A 859 -4.60 -21.45 -9.80
N THR A 860 -5.40 -22.39 -10.31
CA THR A 860 -6.24 -23.24 -9.46
C THR A 860 -5.42 -24.28 -8.71
N GLU A 861 -4.21 -24.59 -9.18
CA GLU A 861 -3.32 -25.64 -8.66
C GLU A 861 -3.93 -27.06 -8.66
N VAL A 862 -5.13 -27.26 -9.24
CA VAL A 862 -5.84 -28.54 -9.28
C VAL A 862 -5.67 -29.25 -10.63
N ARG A 863 -5.68 -28.50 -11.75
CA ARG A 863 -5.50 -29.03 -13.11
C ARG A 863 -4.65 -28.10 -13.95
N SER A 864 -3.77 -28.66 -14.78
CA SER A 864 -2.87 -27.84 -15.58
C SER A 864 -3.60 -27.20 -16.75
N ALA A 865 -3.17 -26.00 -17.15
CA ALA A 865 -3.59 -25.36 -18.39
C ALA A 865 -3.31 -26.21 -19.66
N GLN A 866 -2.41 -27.19 -19.57
CA GLN A 866 -2.11 -28.13 -20.65
C GLN A 866 -3.02 -29.36 -20.69
N ASP A 867 -3.88 -29.57 -19.68
CA ASP A 867 -4.79 -30.71 -19.65
C ASP A 867 -6.06 -30.38 -20.45
N CYS A 868 -6.47 -31.27 -21.36
CA CYS A 868 -7.81 -31.27 -21.96
C CYS A 868 -8.63 -32.37 -21.31
N TYR A 869 -9.73 -32.03 -20.63
CA TYR A 869 -10.55 -33.00 -19.90
C TYR A 869 -11.94 -33.25 -20.53
N TYR A 870 -12.25 -32.56 -21.62
CA TYR A 870 -13.38 -32.87 -22.49
C TYR A 870 -13.04 -34.04 -23.41
N THR A 871 -14.06 -34.81 -23.78
CA THR A 871 -13.98 -35.82 -24.84
C THR A 871 -14.44 -35.26 -26.18
N ASP A 872 -14.03 -35.90 -27.28
CA ASP A 872 -14.51 -35.56 -28.62
C ASP A 872 -16.05 -35.72 -28.71
N GLU A 873 -16.62 -36.75 -28.07
CA GLU A 873 -18.08 -36.96 -28.04
C GLU A 873 -18.83 -35.86 -27.29
N GLU A 874 -18.31 -35.42 -26.15
CA GLU A 874 -18.88 -34.31 -25.37
C GLU A 874 -18.82 -32.99 -26.14
N THR A 875 -17.69 -32.71 -26.78
CA THR A 875 -17.51 -31.49 -27.57
C THR A 875 -18.41 -31.48 -28.79
N ALA A 876 -18.45 -32.58 -29.56
CA ALA A 876 -19.38 -32.75 -30.68
C ALA A 876 -20.82 -32.54 -30.23
N ALA A 877 -21.22 -33.11 -29.09
CA ALA A 877 -22.56 -32.96 -28.57
C ALA A 877 -22.90 -31.52 -28.19
N CYS A 878 -21.96 -30.78 -27.60
CA CYS A 878 -22.12 -29.36 -27.31
C CYS A 878 -22.31 -28.55 -28.58
N VAL A 879 -21.45 -28.76 -29.58
CA VAL A 879 -21.51 -28.04 -30.85
C VAL A 879 -22.83 -28.32 -31.57
N ASP A 880 -23.19 -29.59 -31.74
CA ASP A 880 -24.44 -30.00 -32.37
C ASP A 880 -25.67 -29.37 -31.71
N GLU A 881 -25.73 -29.38 -30.37
CA GLU A 881 -26.91 -28.89 -29.64
C GLU A 881 -27.11 -27.38 -29.76
N ALA A 882 -26.03 -26.61 -29.67
CA ALA A 882 -26.09 -25.16 -29.78
C ALA A 882 -26.22 -24.70 -31.24
N HIS A 883 -25.48 -25.30 -32.18
CA HIS A 883 -25.58 -24.96 -33.60
C HIS A 883 -26.94 -25.32 -34.19
N SER A 884 -27.54 -26.46 -33.82
CA SER A 884 -28.92 -26.81 -34.23
C SER A 884 -29.97 -25.80 -33.73
N ARG A 885 -29.64 -25.00 -32.71
CA ARG A 885 -30.45 -23.90 -32.18
C ARG A 885 -29.96 -22.53 -32.58
N LYS A 886 -29.04 -22.44 -33.54
CA LYS A 886 -28.53 -21.18 -34.08
C LYS A 886 -27.78 -20.35 -33.03
N LYS A 887 -27.02 -21.02 -32.16
CA LYS A 887 -26.23 -20.41 -31.09
C LYS A 887 -24.78 -20.77 -31.25
N ARG A 888 -23.89 -19.83 -30.93
CA ARG A 888 -22.44 -19.99 -31.06
C ARG A 888 -21.82 -20.50 -29.79
N LEU A 889 -20.70 -21.19 -29.93
CA LEU A 889 -19.86 -21.60 -28.81
C LEU A 889 -18.55 -20.80 -28.77
N CYS A 890 -18.15 -20.50 -27.55
CA CYS A 890 -16.80 -20.09 -27.24
C CYS A 890 -16.19 -21.10 -26.25
N ALA A 891 -14.88 -21.30 -26.30
CA ALA A 891 -14.21 -22.27 -25.43
C ALA A 891 -12.97 -21.67 -24.74
N HIS A 892 -12.84 -21.96 -23.45
CA HIS A 892 -11.56 -21.80 -22.73
C HIS A 892 -10.70 -23.00 -23.13
N ALA A 893 -9.71 -22.74 -23.98
CA ALA A 893 -8.90 -23.77 -24.61
C ALA A 893 -7.43 -23.33 -24.66
N ARG A 894 -6.72 -23.54 -23.55
CA ARG A 894 -5.28 -23.25 -23.42
C ARG A 894 -4.41 -24.37 -24.01
N SER A 895 -4.78 -25.63 -23.79
CA SER A 895 -3.98 -26.81 -24.19
C SER A 895 -4.03 -27.09 -25.68
N CYS A 896 -2.97 -27.69 -26.23
CA CYS A 896 -2.92 -28.09 -27.65
C CYS A 896 -4.12 -28.97 -28.04
N GLU A 897 -4.46 -29.96 -27.22
CA GLU A 897 -5.57 -30.88 -27.52
C GLU A 897 -6.93 -30.19 -27.46
N SER A 898 -7.17 -29.27 -26.51
CA SER A 898 -8.44 -28.53 -26.45
C SER A 898 -8.62 -27.61 -27.67
N VAL A 899 -7.53 -26.96 -28.14
CA VAL A 899 -7.54 -26.16 -29.38
C VAL A 899 -7.84 -27.05 -30.59
N LYS A 900 -7.15 -28.20 -30.74
CA LYS A 900 -7.41 -29.14 -31.84
C LYS A 900 -8.84 -29.69 -31.79
N MET A 901 -9.38 -29.95 -30.61
CA MET A 901 -10.75 -30.41 -30.43
C MET A 901 -11.79 -29.33 -30.83
N CYS A 902 -11.55 -28.06 -30.47
CA CYS A 902 -12.36 -26.93 -30.94
C CYS A 902 -12.41 -26.89 -32.48
N LEU A 903 -11.27 -27.09 -33.14
CA LEU A 903 -11.15 -27.08 -34.59
C LEU A 903 -11.81 -28.28 -35.27
N ARG A 904 -11.72 -29.48 -34.67
CA ARG A 904 -12.36 -30.70 -35.21
C ARG A 904 -13.88 -30.59 -35.23
N HIS A 905 -14.46 -30.05 -34.15
CA HIS A 905 -15.91 -30.06 -33.94
C HIS A 905 -16.60 -28.75 -34.33
N GLY A 906 -15.87 -27.65 -34.53
CA GLY A 906 -16.46 -26.41 -35.03
C GLY A 906 -16.85 -25.41 -33.93
N VAL A 907 -16.08 -25.30 -32.84
CA VAL A 907 -16.27 -24.23 -31.85
C VAL A 907 -15.91 -22.87 -32.47
N ASP A 908 -16.82 -21.90 -32.43
CA ASP A 908 -16.71 -20.66 -33.21
C ASP A 908 -15.58 -19.71 -32.73
N VAL A 909 -15.43 -19.59 -31.40
CA VAL A 909 -14.46 -18.68 -30.77
C VAL A 909 -13.56 -19.43 -29.80
N ILE A 910 -12.25 -19.36 -30.00
CA ILE A 910 -11.25 -20.04 -29.19
C ILE A 910 -10.57 -19.01 -28.29
N TYR A 911 -10.70 -19.16 -26.98
CA TYR A 911 -10.00 -18.31 -26.03
C TYR A 911 -8.65 -18.88 -25.63
N HIS A 912 -7.69 -17.98 -25.42
CA HIS A 912 -6.30 -18.25 -25.03
C HIS A 912 -5.45 -18.88 -26.13
N ALA A 913 -5.69 -20.16 -26.46
CA ALA A 913 -4.89 -20.95 -27.39
C ALA A 913 -3.37 -20.93 -27.08
N SER A 914 -3.01 -20.87 -25.79
CA SER A 914 -1.65 -20.61 -25.31
C SER A 914 -0.62 -21.64 -25.75
N TYR A 915 -0.96 -22.92 -25.67
CA TYR A 915 -0.04 -24.04 -25.92
C TYR A 915 -0.28 -24.71 -27.28
N ILE A 916 -0.75 -23.96 -28.28
CA ILE A 916 -0.93 -24.50 -29.62
C ILE A 916 0.38 -25.13 -30.14
N ASP A 917 0.29 -26.33 -30.70
CA ASP A 917 1.39 -27.04 -31.35
C ASP A 917 1.37 -26.84 -32.87
N ASP A 918 2.38 -27.34 -33.57
CA ASP A 918 2.48 -27.19 -35.03
C ASP A 918 1.27 -27.79 -35.77
N GLU A 919 0.78 -28.94 -35.31
CA GLU A 919 -0.42 -29.58 -35.86
C GLU A 919 -1.65 -28.69 -35.69
N GLY A 920 -1.88 -28.18 -34.48
CA GLY A 920 -2.99 -27.27 -34.19
C GLY A 920 -2.88 -25.97 -34.99
N MET A 921 -1.68 -25.42 -35.15
CA MET A 921 -1.43 -24.23 -35.97
C MET A 921 -1.78 -24.46 -37.44
N ASP A 922 -1.39 -25.59 -38.00
CA ASP A 922 -1.70 -25.95 -39.40
C ASP A 922 -3.21 -26.18 -39.59
N MET A 923 -3.88 -26.82 -38.63
CA MET A 923 -5.33 -26.97 -38.62
C MET A 923 -6.03 -25.60 -38.56
N LEU A 924 -5.58 -24.74 -37.65
CA LEU A 924 -6.14 -23.40 -37.47
C LEU A 924 -5.95 -22.54 -38.72
N GLU A 925 -4.77 -22.59 -39.35
CA GLU A 925 -4.52 -21.89 -40.60
C GLU A 925 -5.43 -22.38 -41.74
N LYS A 926 -5.66 -23.69 -41.84
CA LYS A 926 -6.56 -24.27 -42.84
C LYS A 926 -8.02 -23.84 -42.61
N LEU A 927 -8.42 -23.65 -41.35
CA LEU A 927 -9.78 -23.29 -40.94
C LEU A 927 -9.93 -21.82 -40.52
N LYS A 928 -8.94 -20.96 -40.78
CA LYS A 928 -8.87 -19.57 -40.27
C LYS A 928 -10.00 -18.64 -40.69
N HIS A 929 -10.81 -19.05 -41.67
CA HIS A 929 -12.01 -18.34 -42.09
C HIS A 929 -13.22 -18.66 -41.21
N LYS A 930 -13.18 -19.74 -40.43
CA LYS A 930 -14.30 -20.22 -39.60
C LYS A 930 -14.13 -19.95 -38.11
N HIS A 931 -12.90 -19.75 -37.64
CA HIS A 931 -12.57 -19.60 -36.22
C HIS A 931 -11.91 -18.27 -35.93
N ILE A 932 -12.20 -17.73 -34.76
CA ILE A 932 -11.57 -16.51 -34.22
C ILE A 932 -10.85 -16.87 -32.92
N VAL A 933 -9.64 -16.33 -32.73
CA VAL A 933 -8.87 -16.48 -31.49
C VAL A 933 -8.92 -15.18 -30.68
N VAL A 934 -9.21 -15.29 -29.38
CA VAL A 934 -9.14 -14.17 -28.43
C VAL A 934 -8.22 -14.57 -27.27
N PRO A 935 -6.98 -14.07 -27.21
CA PRO A 935 -5.94 -14.68 -26.39
C PRO A 935 -6.04 -14.36 -24.90
N ALA A 936 -6.73 -13.28 -24.51
CA ALA A 936 -6.66 -12.73 -23.16
C ALA A 936 -5.20 -12.56 -22.69
N ILE A 937 -4.36 -11.97 -23.55
CA ILE A 937 -2.93 -11.88 -23.27
C ILE A 937 -2.63 -11.00 -22.05
N ASN A 938 -3.49 -10.00 -21.77
CA ASN A 938 -3.39 -9.21 -20.55
C ASN A 938 -3.51 -10.05 -19.27
N TRP A 939 -4.33 -11.12 -19.24
CA TRP A 939 -4.40 -12.04 -18.09
C TRP A 939 -3.04 -12.70 -17.83
N LEU A 940 -2.42 -13.30 -18.84
CA LEU A 940 -1.11 -13.95 -18.69
C LEU A 940 -0.03 -12.96 -18.25
N TRP A 941 -0.03 -11.76 -18.84
CA TRP A 941 0.89 -10.70 -18.45
C TRP A 941 0.68 -10.27 -16.99
N ALA A 942 -0.55 -9.91 -16.62
CA ALA A 942 -0.86 -9.38 -15.30
C ALA A 942 -0.70 -10.43 -14.20
N THR A 943 -1.09 -11.69 -14.44
CA THR A 943 -0.85 -12.79 -13.49
C THR A 943 0.64 -13.03 -13.29
N THR A 944 1.46 -12.92 -14.34
CA THR A 944 2.91 -13.10 -14.23
C THR A 944 3.60 -11.96 -13.50
N TYR A 945 3.22 -10.71 -13.77
CA TYR A 945 4.03 -9.53 -13.38
C TYR A 945 3.36 -8.56 -12.41
N GLU A 946 2.04 -8.64 -12.20
CA GLU A 946 1.28 -7.61 -11.48
C GLU A 946 0.39 -8.17 -10.35
N ALA A 947 0.16 -9.49 -10.31
CA ALA A 947 -0.66 -10.14 -9.29
C ALA A 947 -0.01 -10.16 -7.90
N GLU A 948 1.29 -9.83 -7.77
CA GLU A 948 1.99 -9.78 -6.48
C GLU A 948 1.35 -8.78 -5.51
N ALA A 949 0.84 -7.66 -6.02
CA ALA A 949 0.12 -6.66 -5.23
C ALA A 949 -1.17 -7.21 -4.58
N PHE A 950 -1.67 -8.34 -5.08
CA PHE A 950 -2.90 -9.02 -4.65
C PHE A 950 -2.64 -10.36 -3.96
N GLY A 951 -1.39 -10.62 -3.54
CA GLY A 951 -1.02 -11.82 -2.78
C GLY A 951 -0.61 -13.03 -3.61
N TYR A 952 -0.48 -12.89 -4.93
CA TYR A 952 0.04 -13.94 -5.82
C TYR A 952 1.40 -13.51 -6.39
N SER A 953 2.49 -13.87 -5.70
CA SER A 953 3.83 -13.40 -6.05
C SER A 953 4.28 -13.84 -7.44
N GLN A 954 5.18 -13.06 -8.06
CA GLN A 954 5.77 -13.43 -9.35
C GLN A 954 6.45 -14.80 -9.30
N ASP A 955 7.17 -15.13 -8.21
CA ASP A 955 7.77 -16.46 -8.02
C ASP A 955 6.70 -17.57 -7.97
N LYS A 956 5.55 -17.31 -7.35
CA LYS A 956 4.42 -18.26 -7.35
C LYS A 956 3.84 -18.42 -8.75
N ALA A 957 3.65 -17.33 -9.49
CA ALA A 957 3.18 -17.36 -10.88
C ALA A 957 4.16 -18.10 -11.81
N GLU A 958 5.46 -17.86 -11.66
CA GLU A 958 6.51 -18.56 -12.41
C GLU A 958 6.53 -20.06 -12.11
N LYS A 959 6.40 -20.45 -10.83
CA LYS A 959 6.31 -21.85 -10.41
C LYS A 959 5.04 -22.55 -10.90
N ALA A 960 3.92 -21.84 -10.92
CA ALA A 960 2.66 -22.36 -11.47
C ALA A 960 2.75 -22.57 -12.99
N GLY A 961 3.64 -21.85 -13.69
CA GLY A 961 3.91 -22.03 -15.10
C GLY A 961 3.55 -20.83 -15.98
N TYR A 962 3.00 -19.75 -15.41
CA TYR A 962 2.49 -18.60 -16.18
C TYR A 962 3.55 -17.92 -17.03
N LYS A 963 4.79 -17.83 -16.55
CA LYS A 963 5.87 -17.24 -17.36
C LYS A 963 6.15 -18.08 -18.61
N ARG A 964 6.18 -19.41 -18.46
CA ARG A 964 6.33 -20.33 -19.59
C ARG A 964 5.12 -20.27 -20.52
N GLU A 965 3.91 -20.24 -19.96
CA GLU A 965 2.68 -20.09 -20.75
C GLU A 965 2.71 -18.80 -21.57
N LEU A 966 3.02 -17.67 -20.94
CA LEU A 966 3.12 -16.36 -21.59
C LEU A 966 4.13 -16.39 -22.75
N ASP A 967 5.34 -16.94 -22.52
CA ASP A 967 6.37 -16.99 -23.55
C ASP A 967 5.96 -17.85 -24.76
N VAL A 968 5.31 -18.99 -24.52
CA VAL A 968 4.80 -19.88 -25.58
C VAL A 968 3.59 -19.26 -26.29
N ALA A 969 2.66 -18.67 -25.55
CA ALA A 969 1.49 -17.98 -26.10
C ALA A 969 1.91 -16.81 -27.00
N VAL A 970 2.87 -15.97 -26.58
CA VAL A 970 3.39 -14.88 -27.40
C VAL A 970 4.00 -15.40 -28.70
N ALA A 971 4.75 -16.50 -28.65
CA ALA A 971 5.32 -17.11 -29.85
C ALA A 971 4.23 -17.64 -30.79
N GLY A 972 3.27 -18.39 -30.27
CA GLY A 972 2.14 -18.93 -31.03
C GLY A 972 1.27 -17.84 -31.66
N LEU A 973 0.92 -16.79 -30.90
CA LEU A 973 0.08 -15.69 -31.36
C LEU A 973 0.77 -14.81 -32.42
N ARG A 974 2.09 -14.60 -32.31
CA ARG A 974 2.87 -13.96 -33.39
C ARG A 974 2.79 -14.77 -34.68
N GLU A 975 2.87 -16.09 -34.56
CA GLU A 975 2.79 -16.99 -35.71
C GLU A 975 1.37 -17.02 -36.30
N MET A 976 0.32 -16.99 -35.47
CA MET A 976 -1.07 -16.84 -35.92
C MET A 976 -1.24 -15.56 -36.73
N HIS A 977 -0.74 -14.43 -36.21
CA HIS A 977 -0.79 -13.15 -36.91
C HIS A 977 -0.04 -13.22 -38.25
N ARG A 978 1.15 -13.83 -38.29
CA ARG A 978 1.94 -14.03 -39.52
C ARG A 978 1.20 -14.87 -40.57
N ARG A 979 0.50 -15.93 -40.15
CA ARG A 979 -0.30 -16.84 -41.01
C ARG A 979 -1.67 -16.28 -41.41
N GLY A 980 -2.02 -15.10 -40.91
CA GLY A 980 -3.27 -14.41 -41.21
C GLY A 980 -4.49 -15.05 -40.57
N ILE A 981 -4.31 -15.65 -39.40
CA ILE A 981 -5.42 -16.05 -38.51
C ILE A 981 -5.96 -14.80 -37.82
N VAL A 982 -7.28 -14.73 -37.65
CA VAL A 982 -7.92 -13.59 -36.98
C VAL A 982 -7.77 -13.72 -35.48
N VAL A 983 -6.90 -12.87 -34.91
CA VAL A 983 -6.69 -12.71 -33.48
C VAL A 983 -7.26 -11.36 -33.05
N LEU A 984 -8.18 -11.35 -32.08
CA LEU A 984 -8.87 -10.15 -31.61
C LEU A 984 -8.55 -9.88 -30.13
N PRO A 985 -8.55 -8.61 -29.67
CA PRO A 985 -8.32 -8.28 -28.27
C PRO A 985 -9.53 -8.63 -27.39
N GLY A 986 -9.25 -8.88 -26.12
CA GLY A 986 -10.19 -9.30 -25.08
C GLY A 986 -9.41 -9.87 -23.91
N GLY A 987 -9.04 -9.00 -22.97
CA GLY A 987 -7.97 -9.24 -21.99
C GLY A 987 -8.38 -9.99 -20.72
N ASP A 988 -9.61 -10.51 -20.67
CA ASP A 988 -10.17 -11.25 -19.53
C ASP A 988 -10.19 -10.42 -18.23
N TYR A 989 -11.07 -9.40 -18.24
CA TYR A 989 -11.18 -8.38 -17.22
C TYR A 989 -12.31 -8.67 -16.23
N GLY A 990 -12.11 -8.24 -14.99
CA GLY A 990 -13.05 -8.48 -13.88
C GLY A 990 -12.40 -9.06 -12.63
N PHE A 991 -11.13 -9.42 -12.72
CA PHE A 991 -10.32 -9.94 -11.62
C PHE A 991 -9.57 -8.82 -10.88
N ALA A 992 -8.99 -9.16 -9.74
CA ALA A 992 -8.31 -8.19 -8.87
C ALA A 992 -7.17 -7.46 -9.60
N TRP A 993 -6.32 -8.19 -10.33
CA TRP A 993 -5.20 -7.63 -11.12
C TRP A 993 -5.50 -7.37 -12.60
N THR A 994 -6.71 -7.71 -13.08
CA THR A 994 -7.24 -7.26 -14.38
C THR A 994 -8.56 -6.48 -14.19
N PRO A 995 -8.55 -5.37 -13.43
CA PRO A 995 -9.79 -4.69 -13.05
C PRO A 995 -10.48 -4.03 -14.24
N HIS A 996 -11.80 -3.89 -14.13
CA HIS A 996 -12.61 -3.09 -15.05
C HIS A 996 -12.06 -1.67 -15.20
N GLY A 997 -12.11 -1.14 -16.43
CA GLY A 997 -11.61 0.18 -16.79
C GLY A 997 -10.15 0.19 -17.29
N THR A 998 -9.52 -0.97 -17.43
CA THR A 998 -8.13 -1.09 -17.92
C THR A 998 -8.01 -1.82 -19.26
N TYR A 999 -9.10 -1.84 -20.04
CA TYR A 999 -9.28 -2.68 -21.24
C TYR A 999 -8.28 -2.40 -22.37
N ALA A 1000 -7.92 -1.13 -22.58
CA ALA A 1000 -7.03 -0.72 -23.68
C ALA A 1000 -5.58 -1.17 -23.49
N ARG A 1001 -5.22 -1.75 -22.33
CA ARG A 1001 -3.92 -2.39 -22.10
C ARG A 1001 -3.68 -3.55 -23.06
N ASP A 1002 -4.73 -4.30 -23.41
CA ASP A 1002 -4.62 -5.42 -24.33
C ASP A 1002 -4.16 -4.95 -25.72
N LEU A 1003 -4.59 -3.77 -26.17
CA LEU A 1003 -4.18 -3.19 -27.46
C LEU A 1003 -2.68 -2.88 -27.50
N GLU A 1004 -2.14 -2.40 -26.38
CA GLU A 1004 -0.71 -2.16 -26.23
C GLU A 1004 0.08 -3.48 -26.21
N HIS A 1005 -0.43 -4.53 -25.58
CA HIS A 1005 0.17 -5.87 -25.62
C HIS A 1005 0.17 -6.47 -27.02
N PHE A 1006 -0.88 -6.25 -27.82
CA PHE A 1006 -0.89 -6.67 -29.22
C PHE A 1006 0.27 -6.06 -30.01
N VAL A 1007 0.58 -4.78 -29.76
CA VAL A 1007 1.70 -4.09 -30.39
C VAL A 1007 3.04 -4.56 -29.86
N LYS A 1008 3.23 -4.53 -28.54
CA LYS A 1008 4.52 -4.82 -27.91
C LYS A 1008 4.88 -6.30 -27.92
N LEU A 1009 3.90 -7.18 -27.75
CA LEU A 1009 4.10 -8.61 -27.59
C LEU A 1009 3.78 -9.36 -28.88
N LEU A 1010 2.66 -9.07 -29.56
CA LEU A 1010 2.15 -9.95 -30.64
C LEU A 1010 2.59 -9.53 -32.06
N GLY A 1011 3.34 -8.43 -32.19
CA GLY A 1011 3.86 -7.97 -33.48
C GLY A 1011 2.80 -7.35 -34.38
N PHE A 1012 1.71 -6.83 -33.81
CA PHE A 1012 0.74 -5.99 -34.51
C PHE A 1012 1.29 -4.56 -34.64
N THR A 1013 0.99 -3.89 -35.72
CA THR A 1013 1.11 -2.42 -35.76
C THR A 1013 0.00 -1.79 -34.90
N PRO A 1014 0.14 -0.53 -34.42
CA PRO A 1014 -0.96 0.17 -33.75
C PRO A 1014 -2.25 0.20 -34.58
N HIS A 1015 -2.13 0.33 -35.90
CA HIS A 1015 -3.27 0.33 -36.81
C HIS A 1015 -3.95 -1.05 -36.89
N GLU A 1016 -3.17 -2.14 -37.00
CA GLU A 1016 -3.71 -3.50 -36.96
C GLU A 1016 -4.40 -3.78 -35.61
N SER A 1017 -3.81 -3.36 -34.49
CA SER A 1017 -4.38 -3.51 -33.14
C SER A 1017 -5.73 -2.80 -33.00
N ILE A 1018 -5.84 -1.55 -33.47
CA ILE A 1018 -7.11 -0.81 -33.47
C ILE A 1018 -8.15 -1.45 -34.40
N ILE A 1019 -7.75 -1.92 -35.59
CA ILE A 1019 -8.66 -2.62 -36.51
C ILE A 1019 -9.21 -3.90 -35.87
N ALA A 1020 -8.36 -4.65 -35.17
CA ALA A 1020 -8.79 -5.84 -34.44
C ALA A 1020 -9.85 -5.49 -33.38
N ALA A 1021 -9.62 -4.42 -32.62
CA ALA A 1021 -10.56 -3.92 -31.61
C ALA A 1021 -11.84 -3.28 -32.17
N THR A 1022 -11.90 -2.94 -33.46
CA THR A 1022 -13.04 -2.21 -34.05
C THR A 1022 -13.74 -3.07 -35.09
N ALA A 1023 -13.28 -3.05 -36.35
CA ALA A 1023 -13.86 -3.85 -37.42
C ALA A 1023 -13.77 -5.36 -37.15
N GLY A 1024 -12.72 -5.82 -36.46
CA GLY A 1024 -12.56 -7.21 -36.05
C GLY A 1024 -13.63 -7.67 -35.06
N VAL A 1025 -13.83 -6.93 -33.96
CA VAL A 1025 -14.91 -7.24 -33.00
C VAL A 1025 -16.29 -7.07 -33.62
N ALA A 1026 -16.50 -6.09 -34.51
CA ALA A 1026 -17.75 -5.99 -35.26
C ALA A 1026 -18.01 -7.22 -36.16
N ALA A 1027 -16.96 -7.79 -36.76
CA ALA A 1027 -17.05 -9.06 -37.49
C ALA A 1027 -17.34 -10.25 -36.56
N LEU A 1028 -16.74 -10.28 -35.36
CA LEU A 1028 -17.07 -11.24 -34.31
C LEU A 1028 -18.55 -11.14 -33.86
N LEU A 1029 -19.14 -9.94 -33.84
CA LEU A 1029 -20.59 -9.77 -33.61
C LEU A 1029 -21.45 -10.14 -34.82
N MET A 1030 -20.84 -10.54 -35.95
CA MET A 1030 -21.49 -10.74 -37.25
C MET A 1030 -22.27 -9.50 -37.72
N ARG A 1031 -21.74 -8.30 -37.42
CA ARG A 1031 -22.30 -6.99 -37.77
C ARG A 1031 -21.28 -6.05 -38.41
N GLY A 1032 -20.19 -6.58 -38.95
CA GLY A 1032 -19.12 -5.79 -39.60
C GLY A 1032 -19.55 -4.99 -40.85
N HIS A 1033 -20.76 -5.20 -41.35
CA HIS A 1033 -21.37 -4.42 -42.42
C HIS A 1033 -22.06 -3.12 -41.93
N GLU A 1034 -22.26 -2.96 -40.63
CA GLU A 1034 -22.93 -1.78 -40.05
C GLU A 1034 -22.31 -1.27 -38.74
N LEU A 1035 -21.31 -1.95 -38.18
CA LEU A 1035 -20.57 -1.57 -36.96
C LEU A 1035 -19.04 -1.55 -37.18
N GLY A 1036 -18.32 -0.91 -36.26
CA GLY A 1036 -16.86 -0.99 -36.16
C GLY A 1036 -16.06 -0.14 -37.16
N LYS A 1037 -16.73 0.73 -37.92
CA LYS A 1037 -16.12 1.63 -38.93
C LYS A 1037 -16.82 2.98 -38.94
N ILE A 1038 -16.09 4.03 -39.31
CA ILE A 1038 -16.67 5.37 -39.58
C ILE A 1038 -16.94 5.48 -41.07
N GLN A 1039 -18.11 5.02 -41.51
CA GLN A 1039 -18.55 5.10 -42.91
C GLN A 1039 -20.02 5.51 -42.98
N PRO A 1040 -20.45 6.21 -44.05
CA PRO A 1040 -21.87 6.53 -44.24
C PRO A 1040 -22.73 5.26 -44.18
N GLY A 1041 -23.83 5.35 -43.43
CA GLY A 1041 -24.77 4.25 -43.19
C GLY A 1041 -24.41 3.34 -42.02
N PHE A 1042 -23.22 3.43 -41.41
CA PHE A 1042 -22.86 2.65 -40.21
C PHE A 1042 -23.47 3.29 -38.96
N TYR A 1043 -23.70 2.50 -37.90
CA TYR A 1043 -24.12 3.06 -36.62
C TYR A 1043 -23.05 3.99 -36.05
N ALA A 1044 -23.52 5.10 -35.48
CA ALA A 1044 -22.68 6.14 -34.92
C ALA A 1044 -22.19 5.77 -33.51
N ASP A 1045 -21.25 4.83 -33.49
CA ASP A 1045 -20.49 4.40 -32.33
C ASP A 1045 -19.03 4.85 -32.51
N CYS A 1046 -18.64 5.97 -31.90
CA CYS A 1046 -17.32 6.58 -32.11
C CYS A 1046 -16.76 7.27 -30.88
N ILE A 1047 -15.44 7.40 -30.85
CA ILE A 1047 -14.70 8.14 -29.83
C ILE A 1047 -13.84 9.24 -30.49
N LEU A 1048 -13.83 10.42 -29.88
CA LEU A 1048 -12.91 11.51 -30.22
C LEU A 1048 -11.76 11.52 -29.21
N VAL A 1049 -10.56 11.18 -29.68
CA VAL A 1049 -9.35 10.99 -28.89
C VAL A 1049 -8.42 12.19 -29.02
N ASP A 1050 -7.94 12.71 -27.88
CA ASP A 1050 -7.02 13.84 -27.79
C ASP A 1050 -5.57 13.47 -28.09
N GLY A 1051 -5.30 13.08 -29.33
CA GLY A 1051 -3.98 12.69 -29.82
C GLY A 1051 -4.09 11.73 -31.01
N ASP A 1052 -2.97 11.15 -31.43
CA ASP A 1052 -2.92 10.13 -32.49
C ASP A 1052 -2.65 8.74 -31.89
N PRO A 1053 -3.65 7.86 -31.82
CA PRO A 1053 -3.47 6.51 -31.28
C PRO A 1053 -2.61 5.61 -32.19
N LEU A 1054 -2.30 6.02 -33.43
CA LEU A 1054 -1.33 5.31 -34.27
C LEU A 1054 0.13 5.65 -33.93
N GLU A 1055 0.38 6.83 -33.34
CA GLU A 1055 1.71 7.22 -32.84
C GLU A 1055 1.94 6.70 -31.43
N ASP A 1056 0.92 6.79 -30.57
CA ASP A 1056 0.94 6.29 -29.20
C ASP A 1056 -0.38 5.60 -28.85
N ILE A 1057 -0.39 4.27 -28.94
CA ILE A 1057 -1.59 3.47 -28.63
C ILE A 1057 -1.97 3.51 -27.15
N SER A 1058 -1.03 3.85 -26.25
CA SER A 1058 -1.28 3.92 -24.81
C SER A 1058 -2.26 5.04 -24.44
N ILE A 1059 -2.45 6.03 -25.33
CA ILE A 1059 -3.42 7.11 -25.12
C ILE A 1059 -4.85 6.62 -24.91
N LEU A 1060 -5.19 5.46 -25.47
CA LEU A 1060 -6.50 4.83 -25.32
C LEU A 1060 -6.75 4.33 -23.89
N GLN A 1061 -5.71 4.21 -23.06
CA GLN A 1061 -5.82 3.87 -21.63
C GLN A 1061 -6.12 5.10 -20.76
N ASP A 1062 -5.84 6.32 -21.24
CA ASP A 1062 -6.15 7.54 -20.50
C ASP A 1062 -7.57 8.01 -20.80
N HIS A 1063 -8.51 7.69 -19.90
CA HIS A 1063 -9.92 8.07 -20.04
C HIS A 1063 -10.14 9.60 -20.13
N SER A 1064 -9.19 10.44 -19.70
CA SER A 1064 -9.29 11.90 -19.84
C SER A 1064 -9.04 12.36 -21.29
N ARG A 1065 -8.31 11.55 -22.08
CA ARG A 1065 -8.03 11.78 -23.50
C ARG A 1065 -9.16 11.29 -24.41
N LEU A 1066 -10.06 10.45 -23.90
CA LEU A 1066 -11.32 10.07 -24.57
C LEU A 1066 -12.33 11.20 -24.40
N ASN A 1067 -12.14 12.27 -25.18
CA ASN A 1067 -12.87 13.52 -25.02
C ASN A 1067 -14.35 13.37 -25.34
N ILE A 1068 -14.73 12.62 -26.36
CA ILE A 1068 -16.15 12.40 -26.69
C ILE A 1068 -16.35 10.91 -26.93
N ILE A 1069 -17.42 10.35 -26.37
CA ILE A 1069 -17.87 8.99 -26.63
C ILE A 1069 -19.32 9.09 -27.10
N VAL A 1070 -19.58 8.57 -28.28
CA VAL A 1070 -20.91 8.49 -28.90
C VAL A 1070 -21.26 7.02 -29.06
N ILE A 1071 -22.47 6.65 -28.67
CA ILE A 1071 -23.04 5.33 -28.92
C ILE A 1071 -24.47 5.49 -29.44
N ASN A 1072 -24.78 4.78 -30.52
CA ASN A 1072 -26.07 4.84 -31.20
C ASN A 1072 -26.48 6.27 -31.58
N GLY A 1073 -25.52 7.12 -31.98
CA GLY A 1073 -25.75 8.53 -32.30
C GLY A 1073 -26.08 9.44 -31.11
N ARG A 1074 -25.90 8.96 -29.88
CA ARG A 1074 -26.06 9.75 -28.65
C ARG A 1074 -24.71 9.99 -28.00
N VAL A 1075 -24.48 11.22 -27.57
CA VAL A 1075 -23.29 11.56 -26.77
C VAL A 1075 -23.45 10.97 -25.38
N HIS A 1076 -22.67 9.94 -25.09
CA HIS A 1076 -22.56 9.33 -23.76
C HIS A 1076 -21.66 10.17 -22.86
N LYS A 1077 -20.49 10.56 -23.40
CA LYS A 1077 -19.50 11.38 -22.70
C LYS A 1077 -19.04 12.51 -23.60
N ALA A 1078 -18.87 13.69 -23.03
CA ALA A 1078 -18.18 14.82 -23.65
C ALA A 1078 -17.25 15.47 -22.62
N GLY A 1079 -16.06 15.85 -23.06
CA GLY A 1079 -15.00 16.38 -22.22
C GLY A 1079 -15.34 17.79 -21.77
N ARG A 1080 -14.74 18.22 -20.67
CA ARG A 1080 -15.04 19.53 -20.05
C ARG A 1080 -14.92 20.70 -21.04
N LYS A 1081 -13.94 20.66 -21.96
CA LYS A 1081 -13.69 21.71 -22.97
C LYS A 1081 -14.82 21.83 -24.00
N GLU A 1082 -15.62 20.78 -24.19
CA GLU A 1082 -16.73 20.78 -25.15
C GLU A 1082 -17.96 21.55 -24.64
N TYR A 1083 -18.08 21.75 -23.33
CA TYR A 1083 -19.17 22.52 -22.72
C TYR A 1083 -18.92 24.04 -22.70
N PHE A 1084 -17.71 24.49 -23.01
CA PHE A 1084 -17.35 25.92 -23.08
C PHE A 1084 -17.25 26.37 -24.54
N GLN A 1085 -18.38 26.80 -25.13
CA GLN A 1085 -18.33 27.50 -26.41
C GLN A 1085 -17.71 28.90 -26.20
N HIS A 1086 -16.62 29.20 -26.91
CA HIS A 1086 -16.17 30.58 -27.10
C HIS A 1086 -17.23 31.31 -27.94
N GLY A 1087 -18.03 32.18 -27.29
CA GLY A 1087 -19.04 32.97 -28.00
C GLY A 1087 -20.09 33.71 -27.17
N VAL A 1088 -20.20 33.50 -25.85
CA VAL A 1088 -21.09 34.30 -24.99
C VAL A 1088 -20.30 34.79 -23.78
N ALA A 1089 -19.45 35.78 -24.02
CA ALA A 1089 -19.18 36.77 -22.99
C ALA A 1089 -20.36 37.76 -23.02
N GLU A 1090 -20.84 38.10 -21.83
CA GLU A 1090 -21.95 39.03 -21.52
C GLU A 1090 -23.35 38.41 -21.41
N VAL A 1091 -23.99 38.72 -20.27
CA VAL A 1091 -25.41 38.54 -19.92
C VAL A 1091 -25.77 37.22 -19.22
N LEU A 1092 -25.46 37.10 -17.92
CA LEU A 1092 -26.44 37.07 -16.80
C LEU A 1092 -25.81 36.64 -15.44
N SER A 1093 -26.01 37.52 -14.46
CA SER A 1093 -25.98 37.40 -12.99
C SER A 1093 -25.79 36.03 -12.30
N ASN A 1094 -24.83 36.01 -11.35
CA ASN A 1094 -24.89 35.51 -9.96
C ASN A 1094 -25.76 34.29 -9.55
N THR A 1095 -25.97 33.33 -10.44
CA THR A 1095 -26.43 31.99 -10.06
C THR A 1095 -25.72 30.99 -10.94
N VAL A 1096 -24.74 30.29 -10.37
CA VAL A 1096 -24.09 29.12 -10.97
C VAL A 1096 -25.18 28.10 -11.32
N PRO A 1097 -25.43 27.76 -12.59
CA PRO A 1097 -26.30 26.64 -12.90
C PRO A 1097 -25.64 25.35 -12.39
N ALA A 1098 -26.40 24.58 -11.63
CA ALA A 1098 -25.97 23.38 -10.95
C ALA A 1098 -25.09 22.48 -11.83
N HIS A 1099 -23.90 22.18 -11.31
CA HIS A 1099 -23.02 21.15 -11.81
C HIS A 1099 -23.79 19.83 -11.99
N VAL A 1100 -23.88 19.32 -13.21
CA VAL A 1100 -23.98 17.87 -13.40
C VAL A 1100 -22.55 17.35 -13.29
N ALA A 1101 -22.09 17.22 -12.05
CA ALA A 1101 -20.95 16.37 -11.76
C ALA A 1101 -21.41 14.94 -12.06
N VAL A 1102 -20.97 14.39 -13.18
CA VAL A 1102 -20.97 12.94 -13.32
C VAL A 1102 -19.86 12.48 -12.39
N ASP A 1103 -20.23 11.99 -11.21
CA ASP A 1103 -19.32 11.23 -10.34
C ASP A 1103 -18.85 10.02 -11.17
N PHE A 1104 -17.72 10.18 -11.84
CA PHE A 1104 -16.96 9.03 -12.30
C PHE A 1104 -16.57 8.24 -11.05
N PRO A 1105 -16.62 6.91 -11.07
CA PRO A 1105 -15.78 6.15 -10.17
C PRO A 1105 -14.34 6.52 -10.54
N GLU A 1106 -13.74 7.46 -9.81
CA GLU A 1106 -12.29 7.44 -9.68
C GLU A 1106 -11.97 6.03 -9.20
N VAL A 1107 -11.23 5.27 -10.01
CA VAL A 1107 -10.51 4.10 -9.52
C VAL A 1107 -9.49 4.66 -8.55
N ARG A 1108 -9.94 4.90 -7.32
CA ARG A 1108 -9.07 5.27 -6.21
C ARG A 1108 -8.16 4.07 -6.04
N PRO A 1109 -6.83 4.24 -6.01
CA PRO A 1109 -5.90 3.15 -5.68
C PRO A 1109 -6.25 2.45 -4.36
N ILE A 1110 -7.00 3.14 -3.48
CA ILE A 1110 -7.59 2.59 -2.25
C ILE A 1110 -8.67 1.53 -2.52
N MET A 1111 -9.53 1.70 -3.53
CA MET A 1111 -10.54 0.68 -3.88
C MET A 1111 -9.93 -0.58 -4.50
N GLN A 1112 -8.72 -0.50 -5.06
CA GLN A 1112 -7.94 -1.69 -5.48
C GLN A 1112 -7.38 -2.52 -4.32
N LYS A 1113 -7.28 -1.93 -3.10
CA LYS A 1113 -6.80 -2.64 -1.90
C LYS A 1113 -7.91 -3.07 -0.95
N SER A 1114 -9.15 -2.65 -1.19
CA SER A 1114 -10.30 -2.91 -0.29
C SER A 1114 -11.41 -3.75 -0.93
N TYR A 1115 -11.14 -4.35 -2.09
CA TYR A 1115 -11.88 -5.48 -2.63
C TYR A 1115 -11.12 -6.77 -2.37
#